data_AF-A0AA40DYD6-F1
#
_entry.id   AF-A0AA40DYD6-F1
#
_cell.length_a   1.000
_cell.length_b   1.000
_cell.length_c   1.000
_cell.angle_alpha   90.00
_cell.angle_beta   90.00
_cell.angle_gamma   90.00
#
_symmetry.space_group_name_H-M   'P 1'
#
loop_
_entity.id
_entity.type
_entity.pdbx_description
1 polymer ?
#
loop_
_entity_poly.entity_id
_entity_poly.type
_entity_poly.pdbx_seq_one_letter_code
_entity_poly.pdbx_strand_id
1 'polypeptide(L)'
;MEVISPAAHPLNGSPAAFYFPSRPAASLKALLDSNSSANGDGYLAGPACAVGESRTEGSRLYRLPPTARQNKVLPQDLKTPDSHVERDPRLIRLTGVHPFNVEAPLSDLYDEGFLTTKDLHYVRNHGPVPLVRDDQVLDWEFSVEGMVERPVKMTLRQLIRDYEQVTYPITLVCAGNRRKEQNVVRKTNGFSWGAAGVSTSLWTGVTLGDLLARVVPRRGARYVCFEGADKLPNGYYGTSVKLNWAVDPNRGIMVAHKMNGEVLHPDHGKPLRIVIPGQIGGRSVKWLKRIVVTSAPSDNWYHIYDNRVLPTMISPEASAHLPDTWKDERYAIYDLNTNSATCYPAHDERISLADSLETYAFRGYAYAGGGKRVTRVEVTLDQGRTWTLANITYPEDEYRLAPENEVLFGGRLDIAWREACFCWCFWDLEIPITQLREARDVMIRAMDDSMMVQPRDMYWSVLGMMNNPWYRVVIHNTAGSLRFEHPTQPAMMPGGWMERVKREGGNITNGFWGEKVPGEEAATIHEPPAKEICMLNEKVTRQISLEELRSHDGEESPWFVLNGQVYDGTGFLGEHPGGAASIFGAAGQDVTEEFMTIHSENAKGMMSKHHIGTLDKQSLALLALAGSEPVPANSELRPVFLQSKVWTKATLSAKKKISSDTKIFTFTLDHDSQTIGLPVGQHLMMRLRDPASQEAIIRAYTPISETTDVGKLHVLVKIYFDTPAGKGGRMTQALDGLAMGQSVEFKGPIGKFEYLGRGLCAINGRERRVRRFVMVCAGSGITPILQVLRAVMKDDADRTTCIVLDGNRVEEDILCRDELEAMAARRPDKCRLLYTLSKPDASWRGLKGRVDHALFEREVGGPPRSDEGGAMVLVCGPDSMVKAVNQIFASLGWRDEDLVFF
;
A
#
# COMPACT_ATOMS: atom_id res chain seq x y z
N MET A 1 43.38 -39.09 0.58
CA MET A 1 44.72 -39.49 1.03
C MET A 1 45.23 -38.41 1.97
N GLU A 2 45.58 -38.88 3.16
CA GLU A 2 46.37 -38.29 4.25
C GLU A 2 46.06 -36.90 4.84
N VAL A 3 45.85 -37.00 6.15
CA VAL A 3 45.59 -36.01 7.18
C VAL A 3 46.94 -35.55 7.75
N ILE A 4 47.12 -34.24 8.02
CA ILE A 4 48.07 -33.78 9.03
C ILE A 4 47.40 -32.72 9.91
N SER A 5 47.41 -33.01 11.23
CA SER A 5 46.91 -32.22 12.36
C SER A 5 48.02 -31.29 12.91
N PRO A 6 47.71 -30.25 13.72
CA PRO A 6 48.55 -29.06 13.90
C PRO A 6 49.49 -29.14 15.11
N ALA A 7 50.62 -28.43 15.04
CA ALA A 7 51.48 -28.15 16.18
C ALA A 7 51.25 -26.72 16.69
N ALA A 8 50.99 -26.61 17.99
CA ALA A 8 50.88 -25.36 18.73
C ALA A 8 52.24 -24.95 19.29
N HIS A 9 52.56 -23.65 19.25
CA HIS A 9 53.45 -23.00 20.23
C HIS A 9 53.06 -21.52 20.45
N PRO A 10 53.31 -20.98 21.66
CA PRO A 10 52.63 -19.80 22.18
C PRO A 10 53.41 -18.50 21.91
N LEU A 11 52.69 -17.41 21.66
CA LEU A 11 53.28 -16.06 21.68
C LEU A 11 52.72 -15.28 22.85
N ASN A 12 53.53 -15.18 23.91
CA ASN A 12 53.48 -14.07 24.84
C ASN A 12 54.02 -12.83 24.12
N GLY A 13 53.14 -11.87 23.83
CA GLY A 13 53.48 -10.57 23.28
C GLY A 13 52.52 -9.51 23.82
N SER A 14 53.09 -8.50 24.48
CA SER A 14 52.45 -7.32 25.07
C SER A 14 51.32 -6.72 24.22
N PRO A 15 50.22 -6.20 24.80
CA PRO A 15 49.10 -5.67 24.04
C PRO A 15 49.53 -4.42 23.27
N ALA A 16 49.48 -4.50 21.94
CA ALA A 16 49.54 -3.34 21.07
C ALA A 16 48.39 -2.39 21.42
N ALA A 17 48.75 -1.25 22.01
CA ALA A 17 47.84 -0.13 22.20
C ALA A 17 47.48 0.42 20.82
N PHE A 18 46.18 0.41 20.48
CA PHE A 18 45.67 1.13 19.32
C PHE A 18 45.90 2.63 19.56
N TYR A 19 46.85 3.20 18.83
CA TYR A 19 47.11 4.63 18.81
C TYR A 19 45.97 5.32 18.04
N PHE A 20 45.13 6.09 18.73
CA PHE A 20 44.24 7.05 18.09
C PHE A 20 45.08 8.29 17.73
N PRO A 21 45.18 8.69 16.45
CA PRO A 21 45.82 9.95 16.13
C PRO A 21 44.96 11.09 16.67
N SER A 22 45.51 11.84 17.62
CA SER A 22 44.97 13.11 18.06
C SER A 22 45.16 14.13 16.93
N ARG A 23 44.07 14.59 16.30
CA ARG A 23 44.10 15.82 15.51
C ARG A 23 44.06 17.02 16.46
N PRO A 24 44.85 18.08 16.23
CA PRO A 24 44.90 19.23 17.12
C PRO A 24 43.59 20.02 17.06
N ALA A 25 43.06 20.36 18.23
CA ALA A 25 42.00 21.35 18.37
C ALA A 25 42.58 22.73 18.02
N ALA A 26 42.41 23.19 16.78
CA ALA A 26 42.59 24.60 16.46
C ALA A 26 41.31 25.34 16.89
N SER A 27 41.40 26.03 18.03
CA SER A 27 40.32 26.87 18.55
C SER A 27 40.06 28.04 17.58
N LEU A 28 38.85 28.11 17.04
CA LEU A 28 38.32 29.27 16.32
C LEU A 28 37.95 30.37 17.34
N LYS A 29 38.94 30.88 18.09
CA LYS A 29 38.77 31.95 19.10
C LYS A 29 39.56 33.22 18.76
N ALA A 30 39.88 33.45 17.49
CA ALA A 30 40.67 34.62 17.05
C ALA A 30 40.02 35.42 15.90
N LEU A 31 38.74 35.21 15.60
CA LEU A 31 38.02 35.94 14.53
C LEU A 31 36.78 36.70 15.01
N LEU A 32 36.61 36.86 16.33
CA LEU A 32 35.47 37.57 16.94
C LEU A 32 35.83 38.81 17.77
N ASP A 33 37.10 39.18 17.89
CA ASP A 33 37.53 40.37 18.67
C ASP A 33 38.07 41.52 17.78
N SER A 34 37.36 41.84 16.69
CA SER A 34 37.55 43.14 16.01
C SER A 34 36.24 43.66 15.43
N ASN A 35 35.42 44.26 16.29
CA ASN A 35 34.71 45.51 16.01
C ASN A 35 33.88 45.90 17.24
N SER A 36 34.44 46.80 18.03
CA SER A 36 33.74 47.48 19.11
C SER A 36 33.07 48.76 18.59
N SER A 37 31.90 49.01 19.18
CA SER A 37 31.19 50.30 19.33
C SER A 37 30.45 50.90 18.11
N ALA A 38 29.10 50.89 18.18
CA ALA A 38 28.30 52.07 18.48
C ALA A 38 26.79 51.75 18.62
N ASN A 39 26.25 52.10 19.79
CA ASN A 39 24.89 52.47 20.22
C ASN A 39 23.64 52.28 19.31
N GLY A 40 22.54 51.87 19.96
CA GLY A 40 21.26 52.60 19.88
C GLY A 40 19.99 51.79 19.60
N ASP A 41 19.23 51.53 20.68
CA ASP A 41 17.78 51.27 20.83
C ASP A 41 16.83 51.09 19.64
N GLY A 42 15.88 50.15 19.79
CA GLY A 42 14.55 50.25 19.18
C GLY A 42 13.86 48.93 18.85
N TYR A 43 12.98 48.45 19.74
CA TYR A 43 11.90 47.51 19.39
C TYR A 43 10.93 48.17 18.39
N LEU A 44 10.54 47.46 17.33
CA LEU A 44 9.18 47.45 16.74
C LEU A 44 9.09 46.44 15.57
N ALA A 45 7.89 45.91 15.35
CA ALA A 45 7.58 44.73 14.55
C ALA A 45 7.36 44.98 13.03
N GLY A 46 7.82 44.03 12.20
CA GLY A 46 7.40 43.71 10.82
C GLY A 46 7.90 44.63 9.68
N PRO A 47 7.88 44.20 8.39
CA PRO A 47 7.46 42.93 7.79
C PRO A 47 8.58 42.22 6.96
N ALA A 48 8.23 41.07 6.38
CA ALA A 48 9.04 40.24 5.50
C ALA A 48 9.90 41.03 4.48
N CYS A 49 11.19 40.71 4.43
CA CYS A 49 12.10 41.19 3.39
C CYS A 49 12.64 39.99 2.61
N ALA A 50 12.14 39.86 1.38
CA ALA A 50 12.84 39.21 0.30
C ALA A 50 14.22 39.88 0.14
N VAL A 51 15.29 39.10 0.30
CA VAL A 51 16.63 39.55 -0.10
C VAL A 51 16.90 38.90 -1.44
N GLY A 52 17.03 39.77 -2.44
CA GLY A 52 17.10 39.43 -3.85
C GLY A 52 18.25 38.51 -4.22
N GLU A 53 17.92 37.61 -5.12
CA GLU A 53 18.83 36.98 -6.06
C GLU A 53 19.61 38.05 -6.84
N SER A 54 20.93 38.03 -6.68
CA SER A 54 21.87 38.54 -7.67
C SER A 54 23.26 38.01 -7.35
N ARG A 55 23.41 36.68 -7.41
CA ARG A 55 24.68 36.02 -7.74
C ARG A 55 24.39 34.96 -8.78
N THR A 56 24.74 35.28 -10.02
CA THR A 56 24.82 34.44 -11.22
C THR A 56 24.68 32.93 -10.95
N GLU A 57 23.63 32.30 -11.51
CA GLU A 57 23.38 30.84 -11.60
C GLU A 57 24.46 30.05 -12.38
N GLY A 58 25.66 30.61 -12.60
CA GLY A 58 26.67 30.07 -13.52
C GLY A 58 27.94 29.49 -12.90
N SER A 59 27.96 28.95 -11.67
CA SER A 59 29.25 28.49 -11.08
C SER A 59 29.24 27.31 -10.09
N ARG A 60 28.13 26.58 -9.87
CA ARG A 60 28.19 25.35 -9.06
C ARG A 60 28.34 24.13 -9.96
N LEU A 61 29.34 23.30 -9.67
CA LEU A 61 29.64 22.09 -10.44
C LEU A 61 28.58 21.00 -10.25
N TYR A 62 27.86 21.01 -9.13
CA TYR A 62 26.84 20.04 -8.77
C TYR A 62 25.46 20.68 -8.65
N ARG A 63 24.42 19.85 -8.83
CA ARG A 63 23.01 20.28 -8.79
C ARG A 63 22.51 20.46 -7.36
N LEU A 64 21.60 21.41 -7.15
CA LEU A 64 20.85 21.54 -5.91
C LEU A 64 19.52 20.75 -5.98
N PRO A 65 18.89 20.42 -4.84
CA PRO A 65 17.60 19.74 -4.84
C PRO A 65 16.57 20.54 -5.65
N PRO A 66 15.67 19.87 -6.39
CA PRO A 66 14.52 20.54 -6.99
C PRO A 66 13.63 21.13 -5.89
N THR A 67 12.91 22.20 -6.23
CA THR A 67 11.94 22.80 -5.31
C THR A 67 10.78 21.84 -5.07
N ALA A 68 10.56 21.50 -3.80
CA ALA A 68 9.39 20.71 -3.41
C ALA A 68 8.11 21.54 -3.52
N ARG A 69 6.99 20.86 -3.75
CA ARG A 69 5.65 21.43 -3.80
C ARG A 69 5.16 21.70 -2.38
N GLN A 70 4.25 22.66 -2.27
CA GLN A 70 3.50 22.84 -1.05
C GLN A 70 2.39 21.79 -0.99
N ASN A 71 2.56 20.80 -0.12
CA ASN A 71 1.56 19.76 0.12
C ASN A 71 0.58 20.19 1.21
N LYS A 72 -0.48 19.39 1.38
CA LYS A 72 -1.43 19.47 2.49
C LYS A 72 -1.68 18.05 2.99
N VAL A 73 -2.29 17.92 4.17
CA VAL A 73 -2.79 16.62 4.61
C VAL A 73 -3.89 16.17 3.64
N LEU A 74 -3.73 14.99 3.05
CA LEU A 74 -4.70 14.46 2.10
C LEU A 74 -5.97 14.01 2.84
N PRO A 75 -7.17 14.11 2.23
CA PRO A 75 -8.43 13.75 2.87
C PRO A 75 -8.43 12.34 3.48
N GLN A 76 -7.86 11.38 2.75
CA GLN A 76 -7.72 9.99 3.21
C GLN A 76 -6.80 9.83 4.43
N ASP A 77 -5.81 10.71 4.63
CA ASP A 77 -4.91 10.66 5.79
C ASP A 77 -5.55 11.26 7.05
N LEU A 78 -6.55 12.16 6.92
CA LEU A 78 -7.24 12.81 8.05
C LEU A 78 -7.90 11.82 9.02
N LYS A 79 -8.26 10.63 8.53
CA LYS A 79 -8.89 9.56 9.32
C LYS A 79 -7.90 8.59 9.96
N THR A 80 -6.61 8.83 9.77
CA THR A 80 -5.56 7.95 10.29
C THR A 80 -4.87 8.61 11.49
N PRO A 81 -4.06 7.84 12.26
CA PRO A 81 -3.15 8.42 13.24
C PRO A 81 -2.17 9.46 12.65
N ASP A 82 -1.96 9.44 11.33
CA ASP A 82 -1.07 10.34 10.60
C ASP A 82 -1.82 11.58 10.05
N SER A 83 -2.96 11.97 10.63
CA SER A 83 -3.80 13.11 10.21
C SER A 83 -3.13 14.49 10.29
N HIS A 84 -1.87 14.53 10.71
CA HIS A 84 -1.02 15.71 10.84
C HIS A 84 0.11 15.76 9.79
N VAL A 85 0.14 14.81 8.86
CA VAL A 85 1.25 14.62 7.90
C VAL A 85 0.80 14.98 6.49
N GLU A 86 1.49 15.94 5.87
CA GLU A 86 1.23 16.36 4.48
C GLU A 86 1.94 15.44 3.50
N ARG A 87 1.27 15.02 2.42
CA ARG A 87 1.80 14.01 1.48
C ARG A 87 1.45 14.38 0.04
N ASP A 88 2.36 14.09 -0.90
CA ASP A 88 2.09 14.29 -2.32
C ASP A 88 1.11 13.21 -2.83
N PRO A 89 0.02 13.58 -3.54
CA PRO A 89 -0.98 12.64 -4.03
C PRO A 89 -0.52 11.74 -5.17
N ARG A 90 0.62 12.02 -5.82
CA ARG A 90 1.22 11.19 -6.89
C ARG A 90 1.81 9.88 -6.34
N LEU A 91 2.17 9.86 -5.05
CA LEU A 91 2.72 8.68 -4.40
C LEU A 91 1.75 7.49 -4.45
N ILE A 92 2.26 6.32 -4.83
CA ILE A 92 1.49 5.10 -4.99
C ILE A 92 1.44 4.34 -3.67
N ARG A 93 0.25 4.20 -3.07
CA ARG A 93 0.04 3.49 -1.80
C ARG A 93 0.12 1.98 -1.95
N LEU A 94 1.01 1.37 -1.18
CA LEU A 94 1.34 -0.06 -1.25
C LEU A 94 0.64 -0.91 -0.19
N THR A 95 0.17 -0.29 0.90
CA THR A 95 -0.46 -0.97 2.06
C THR A 95 -1.82 -0.35 2.41
N GLY A 96 -2.53 0.20 1.42
CA GLY A 96 -3.73 0.99 1.66
C GLY A 96 -3.40 2.36 2.25
N VAL A 97 -4.31 2.92 3.05
CA VAL A 97 -4.13 4.28 3.60
C VAL A 97 -3.08 4.30 4.72
N HIS A 98 -3.10 3.30 5.60
CA HIS A 98 -2.23 3.22 6.78
C HIS A 98 -1.90 1.75 7.13
N PRO A 99 -0.67 1.41 7.60
CA PRO A 99 0.52 2.28 7.70
C PRO A 99 0.96 2.82 6.34
N PHE A 100 1.54 4.02 6.31
CA PHE A 100 1.89 4.68 5.05
C PHE A 100 3.17 4.06 4.44
N ASN A 101 2.98 3.25 3.40
CA ASN A 101 4.06 2.73 2.56
C ASN A 101 3.78 3.08 1.11
N VAL A 102 4.73 3.77 0.48
CA VAL A 102 4.57 4.34 -0.86
C VAL A 102 5.86 4.32 -1.64
N GLU A 103 5.73 4.27 -2.97
CA GLU A 103 6.77 4.65 -3.92
C GLU A 103 6.23 5.69 -4.91
N ALA A 104 7.13 6.46 -5.53
CA ALA A 104 6.77 7.32 -6.65
C ALA A 104 6.47 6.49 -7.91
N PRO A 105 5.69 7.01 -8.86
CA PRO A 105 5.70 6.49 -10.23
C PRO A 105 7.15 6.47 -10.76
N LEU A 106 7.55 5.38 -11.42
CA LEU A 106 8.95 5.17 -11.79
C LEU A 106 9.50 6.24 -12.75
N SER A 107 8.69 6.69 -13.72
CA SER A 107 9.02 7.79 -14.62
C SER A 107 9.19 9.10 -13.87
N ASP A 108 8.24 9.44 -12.99
CA ASP A 108 8.28 10.68 -12.21
C ASP A 108 9.49 10.73 -11.27
N LEU A 109 9.87 9.58 -10.68
CA LEU A 109 11.09 9.45 -9.88
C LEU A 109 12.34 9.72 -10.71
N TYR A 110 12.41 9.14 -11.91
CA TYR A 110 13.55 9.34 -12.82
C TYR A 110 13.65 10.80 -13.29
N ASP A 111 12.51 11.43 -13.56
CA ASP A 111 12.43 12.79 -14.09
C ASP A 111 12.80 13.87 -13.05
N GLU A 112 12.73 13.57 -11.74
CA GLU A 112 13.33 14.44 -10.72
C GLU A 112 14.87 14.45 -10.76
N GLY A 113 15.47 13.49 -11.47
CA GLY A 113 16.91 13.40 -11.67
C GLY A 113 17.65 12.90 -10.43
N PHE A 114 18.86 13.42 -10.18
CA PHE A 114 19.75 12.86 -9.17
C PHE A 114 19.24 13.00 -7.73
N LEU A 115 18.55 14.09 -7.40
CA LEU A 115 18.01 14.35 -6.07
C LEU A 115 16.49 14.32 -6.11
N THR A 116 15.92 13.37 -5.39
CA THR A 116 14.47 13.22 -5.19
C THR A 116 13.98 14.24 -4.17
N THR A 117 12.88 14.92 -4.49
CA THR A 117 12.20 15.82 -3.56
C THR A 117 11.56 15.04 -2.41
N LYS A 118 11.21 15.71 -1.31
CA LYS A 118 10.42 15.09 -0.23
C LYS A 118 9.04 14.60 -0.70
N ASP A 119 8.56 15.12 -1.83
CA ASP A 119 7.25 14.80 -2.38
C ASP A 119 7.21 13.41 -3.00
N LEU A 120 8.28 13.02 -3.69
CA LEU A 120 8.40 11.73 -4.35
C LEU A 120 9.37 10.76 -3.67
N HIS A 121 10.01 11.18 -2.57
CA HIS A 121 10.84 10.26 -1.80
C HIS A 121 9.99 9.13 -1.24
N TYR A 122 10.38 7.87 -1.49
CA TYR A 122 9.62 6.73 -1.00
C TYR A 122 9.48 6.76 0.52
N VAL A 123 8.34 6.30 1.03
CA VAL A 123 8.10 6.16 2.48
C VAL A 123 7.86 4.71 2.82
N ARG A 124 8.56 4.24 3.85
CA ARG A 124 8.26 2.98 4.53
C ARG A 124 8.02 3.28 6.01
N ASN A 125 6.78 3.14 6.46
CA ASN A 125 6.39 3.18 7.87
C ASN A 125 5.87 1.81 8.31
N HIS A 126 6.37 1.31 9.44
CA HIS A 126 5.86 0.09 10.06
C HIS A 126 4.56 0.32 10.85
N GLY A 127 4.24 1.57 11.18
CA GLY A 127 3.05 1.99 11.92
C GLY A 127 2.86 3.52 11.89
N PRO A 128 2.17 4.09 12.89
CA PRO A 128 1.96 5.54 13.03
C PRO A 128 3.23 6.37 13.07
N VAL A 129 3.17 7.53 12.43
CA VAL A 129 4.20 8.58 12.50
C VAL A 129 4.08 9.30 13.85
N PRO A 130 5.15 9.37 14.66
CA PRO A 130 5.16 10.17 15.87
C PRO A 130 4.91 11.65 15.59
N LEU A 131 3.92 12.23 16.26
CA LEU A 131 3.65 13.67 16.20
C LEU A 131 4.75 14.44 16.93
N VAL A 132 5.46 15.31 16.20
CA VAL A 132 6.45 16.24 16.74
C VAL A 132 6.09 17.65 16.31
N ARG A 133 5.69 18.49 17.27
CA ARG A 133 5.35 19.89 17.02
C ARG A 133 6.61 20.71 16.73
N ASP A 134 6.47 21.76 15.92
CA ASP A 134 7.60 22.60 15.49
C ASP A 134 8.33 23.26 16.65
N ASP A 135 7.60 23.72 17.68
CA ASP A 135 8.13 24.30 18.91
C ASP A 135 9.01 23.33 19.71
N GLN A 136 8.82 22.02 19.52
CA GLN A 136 9.52 20.96 20.25
C GLN A 136 10.71 20.36 19.49
N VAL A 137 10.89 20.70 18.22
CA VAL A 137 11.90 20.09 17.33
C VAL A 137 13.30 20.19 17.94
N LEU A 138 13.72 21.39 18.35
CA LEU A 138 15.07 21.63 18.87
C LEU A 138 15.30 21.03 20.26
N ASP A 139 14.23 20.83 21.03
CA ASP A 139 14.29 20.29 22.38
C ASP A 139 14.09 18.77 22.39
N TRP A 140 14.00 18.15 21.21
CA TRP A 140 13.99 16.70 21.05
C TRP A 140 15.25 16.07 21.64
N GLU A 141 15.05 15.20 22.61
CA GLU A 141 16.12 14.58 23.37
C GLU A 141 16.37 13.13 22.91
N PHE A 142 17.64 12.72 22.85
CA PHE A 142 18.05 11.33 22.59
C PHE A 142 19.27 10.96 23.43
N SER A 143 19.55 9.68 23.59
CA SER A 143 20.72 9.18 24.35
C SER A 143 21.72 8.39 23.49
N VAL A 144 22.99 8.44 23.90
CA VAL A 144 24.07 7.58 23.45
C VAL A 144 24.62 6.85 24.67
N GLU A 145 24.41 5.54 24.73
CA GLU A 145 24.56 4.73 25.95
C GLU A 145 25.08 3.30 25.66
N GLY A 146 25.03 2.43 26.67
CA GLY A 146 25.49 1.03 26.57
C GLY A 146 26.97 0.86 26.94
N MET A 147 27.71 0.10 26.14
CA MET A 147 29.14 -0.19 26.34
C MET A 147 30.02 1.00 25.96
N VAL A 148 29.86 2.11 26.68
CA VAL A 148 30.62 3.37 26.50
C VAL A 148 31.19 3.85 27.84
N GLU A 149 32.27 4.62 27.81
CA GLU A 149 32.84 5.20 29.04
C GLU A 149 32.04 6.40 29.52
N ARG A 150 31.51 7.21 28.59
CA ARG A 150 30.87 8.50 28.88
C ARG A 150 29.49 8.55 28.21
N PRO A 151 28.48 7.86 28.75
CA PRO A 151 27.13 7.95 28.20
C PRO A 151 26.62 9.39 28.25
N VAL A 152 25.85 9.79 27.26
CA VAL A 152 25.33 11.16 27.14
C VAL A 152 23.87 11.15 26.73
N LYS A 153 23.12 12.12 27.26
CA LYS A 153 21.76 12.44 26.86
C LYS A 153 21.78 13.90 26.41
N MET A 154 21.29 14.18 25.20
CA MET A 154 21.36 15.52 24.63
C MET A 154 20.14 15.84 23.78
N THR A 155 19.90 17.14 23.59
CA THR A 155 18.88 17.69 22.70
C THR A 155 19.40 17.85 21.28
N LEU A 156 18.49 17.94 20.30
CA LEU A 156 18.86 18.30 18.92
C LEU A 156 19.58 19.65 18.86
N ARG A 157 19.18 20.63 19.67
CA ARG A 157 19.86 21.92 19.81
C ARG A 157 21.33 21.75 20.20
N GLN A 158 21.62 20.90 21.17
CA GLN A 158 22.98 20.60 21.59
C GLN A 158 23.76 19.87 20.49
N LEU A 159 23.14 18.90 19.80
CA LEU A 159 23.77 18.22 18.67
C LEU A 159 24.21 19.19 17.57
N ILE A 160 23.35 20.13 17.19
CA ILE A 160 23.64 21.13 16.15
C ILE A 160 24.72 22.12 16.60
N ARG A 161 24.67 22.57 17.86
CA ARG A 161 25.60 23.57 18.41
C ARG A 161 26.98 22.98 18.70
N ASP A 162 27.03 21.77 19.24
CA ASP A 162 28.22 21.22 19.88
C ASP A 162 29.05 20.33 18.94
N TYR A 163 28.57 20.02 17.74
CA TYR A 163 29.22 19.14 16.77
C TYR A 163 29.30 19.77 15.38
N GLU A 164 30.36 19.44 14.65
CA GLU A 164 30.49 19.80 13.23
C GLU A 164 29.36 19.15 12.42
N GLN A 165 28.73 19.95 11.57
CA GLN A 165 27.70 19.49 10.64
C GLN A 165 28.34 19.16 9.30
N VAL A 166 27.94 18.05 8.71
CA VAL A 166 28.35 17.63 7.36
C VAL A 166 27.12 17.42 6.47
N THR A 167 27.31 17.60 5.17
CA THR A 167 26.29 17.39 4.15
C THR A 167 26.86 16.54 3.03
N TYR A 168 26.12 15.54 2.56
CA TYR A 168 26.43 14.80 1.33
C TYR A 168 25.19 14.06 0.81
N PRO A 169 25.15 13.75 -0.51
CA PRO A 169 24.05 13.00 -1.10
C PRO A 169 24.12 11.53 -0.68
N ILE A 170 22.96 10.93 -0.43
CA ILE A 170 22.84 9.50 -0.09
C ILE A 170 21.58 8.94 -0.78
N THR A 171 21.73 7.82 -1.47
CA THR A 171 20.60 7.02 -1.94
C THR A 171 20.12 6.09 -0.83
N LEU A 172 18.86 6.21 -0.46
CA LEU A 172 18.17 5.25 0.38
C LEU A 172 17.40 4.27 -0.50
N VAL A 173 17.45 3.00 -0.15
CA VAL A 173 16.74 1.92 -0.87
C VAL A 173 16.02 1.03 0.13
N CYS A 174 14.74 0.77 -0.10
CA CYS A 174 14.00 -0.23 0.68
C CYS A 174 14.53 -1.64 0.36
N ALA A 175 14.73 -2.48 1.38
CA ALA A 175 15.03 -3.91 1.18
C ALA A 175 13.98 -4.61 0.31
N GLY A 176 12.74 -4.11 0.32
CA GLY A 176 11.63 -4.59 -0.48
C GLY A 176 11.58 -4.10 -1.92
N ASN A 177 12.50 -3.25 -2.40
CA ASN A 177 12.47 -2.78 -3.79
C ASN A 177 12.40 -3.97 -4.76
N ARG A 178 11.57 -3.85 -5.81
CA ARG A 178 11.26 -4.90 -6.80
C ARG A 178 10.60 -6.17 -6.23
N ARG A 179 9.99 -6.13 -5.03
CA ARG A 179 9.32 -7.29 -4.43
C ARG A 179 8.17 -7.85 -5.27
N LYS A 180 7.44 -7.00 -6.01
CA LYS A 180 6.29 -7.47 -6.78
C LYS A 180 6.67 -8.54 -7.81
N GLU A 181 7.85 -8.43 -8.42
CA GLU A 181 8.37 -9.46 -9.34
C GLU A 181 8.42 -10.84 -8.66
N GLN A 182 8.89 -10.92 -7.41
CA GLN A 182 8.87 -12.17 -6.64
C GLN A 182 7.44 -12.61 -6.31
N ASN A 183 6.57 -11.69 -5.90
CA ASN A 183 5.18 -11.99 -5.57
C ASN A 183 4.39 -12.58 -6.76
N VAL A 184 4.71 -12.17 -7.99
CA VAL A 184 4.09 -12.76 -9.19
C VAL A 184 4.56 -14.19 -9.40
N VAL A 185 5.84 -14.49 -9.19
CA VAL A 185 6.36 -15.88 -9.24
C VAL A 185 5.69 -16.73 -8.17
N ARG A 186 5.87 -16.35 -6.90
CA ARG A 186 5.27 -17.00 -5.73
C ARG A 186 5.03 -15.96 -4.65
N LYS A 187 3.83 -15.93 -4.08
CA LYS A 187 3.45 -14.93 -3.08
C LYS A 187 4.41 -15.01 -1.87
N THR A 188 4.98 -13.86 -1.50
CA THR A 188 5.83 -13.66 -0.31
C THR A 188 5.00 -13.06 0.83
N ASN A 189 5.56 -12.98 2.03
CA ASN A 189 4.93 -12.31 3.18
C ASN A 189 4.93 -10.77 3.07
N GLY A 190 5.59 -10.20 2.07
CA GLY A 190 5.69 -8.76 1.88
C GLY A 190 4.68 -8.19 0.88
N PHE A 191 4.28 -6.93 1.11
CA PHE A 191 3.50 -6.14 0.16
C PHE A 191 4.32 -5.74 -1.08
N SER A 192 3.64 -5.46 -2.18
CA SER A 192 4.24 -5.36 -3.53
C SER A 192 4.83 -3.97 -3.83
N TRP A 193 6.15 -3.81 -3.68
CA TRP A 193 6.91 -2.70 -4.29
C TRP A 193 7.14 -2.94 -5.77
N GLY A 194 7.09 -1.87 -6.57
CA GLY A 194 7.62 -1.84 -7.93
C GLY A 194 9.13 -1.59 -7.88
N ALA A 195 9.65 -0.89 -8.89
CA ALA A 195 11.08 -0.58 -8.98
C ALA A 195 11.44 0.79 -8.37
N ALA A 196 10.49 1.51 -7.77
CA ALA A 196 10.69 2.86 -7.25
C ALA A 196 10.82 2.90 -5.71
N GLY A 197 11.16 1.78 -5.07
CA GLY A 197 11.51 1.71 -3.65
C GLY A 197 12.90 2.27 -3.34
N VAL A 198 13.28 3.38 -4.00
CA VAL A 198 14.61 4.01 -3.98
C VAL A 198 14.44 5.52 -4.17
N SER A 199 15.22 6.32 -3.45
CA SER A 199 15.26 7.78 -3.60
C SER A 199 16.59 8.34 -3.08
N THR A 200 16.99 9.50 -3.58
CA THR A 200 18.29 10.12 -3.23
C THR A 200 18.09 11.52 -2.71
N SER A 201 18.80 11.90 -1.65
CA SER A 201 18.68 13.24 -1.07
C SER A 201 19.99 13.71 -0.46
N LEU A 202 20.14 15.01 -0.30
CA LEU A 202 21.19 15.61 0.51
C LEU A 202 20.80 15.53 1.98
N TRP A 203 21.61 14.87 2.78
CA TRP A 203 21.38 14.75 4.22
C TRP A 203 22.36 15.63 4.97
N THR A 204 21.89 16.36 5.98
CA THR A 204 22.75 17.19 6.84
C THR A 204 22.61 16.76 8.29
N GLY A 205 23.76 16.58 8.94
CA GLY A 205 23.83 16.13 10.34
C GLY A 205 25.26 15.93 10.82
N VAL A 206 25.40 15.12 11.86
CA VAL A 206 26.68 14.80 12.50
C VAL A 206 27.08 13.37 12.13
N THR A 207 28.36 13.12 11.84
CA THR A 207 28.81 11.74 11.60
C THR A 207 28.65 10.92 12.88
N LEU A 208 28.18 9.68 12.74
CA LEU A 208 28.03 8.77 13.88
C LEU A 208 29.39 8.47 14.53
N GLY A 209 30.47 8.44 13.73
CA GLY A 209 31.83 8.28 14.20
C GLY A 209 32.25 9.37 15.20
N ASP A 210 31.99 10.64 14.90
CA ASP A 210 32.33 11.76 15.79
C ASP A 210 31.53 11.72 17.09
N LEU A 211 30.25 11.32 17.01
CA LEU A 211 29.40 11.15 18.19
C LEU A 211 29.93 10.02 19.08
N LEU A 212 30.31 8.90 18.48
CA LEU A 212 30.87 7.74 19.17
C LEU A 212 32.25 8.05 19.78
N ALA A 213 33.10 8.81 19.08
CA ALA A 213 34.41 9.21 19.58
C ALA A 213 34.34 9.99 20.90
N ARG A 214 33.26 10.77 21.14
CA ARG A 214 33.08 11.51 22.41
C ARG A 214 32.66 10.63 23.59
N VAL A 215 31.87 9.58 23.33
CA VAL A 215 31.37 8.68 24.39
C VAL A 215 32.34 7.53 24.70
N VAL A 216 33.29 7.27 23.78
CA VAL A 216 34.36 6.27 23.88
C VAL A 216 33.81 4.85 24.07
N PRO A 217 33.60 4.08 22.98
CA PRO A 217 33.17 2.68 23.07
C PRO A 217 34.17 1.81 23.85
N ARG A 218 33.67 0.99 24.77
CA ARG A 218 34.48 0.08 25.59
C ARG A 218 35.01 -1.10 24.76
N ARG A 219 36.15 -1.65 25.18
CA ARG A 219 36.69 -2.89 24.62
C ARG A 219 35.64 -4.01 24.65
N GLY A 220 35.49 -4.72 23.54
CA GLY A 220 34.51 -5.80 23.38
C GLY A 220 33.19 -5.36 22.74
N ALA A 221 32.93 -4.06 22.61
CA ALA A 221 31.83 -3.56 21.79
C ALA A 221 32.02 -3.92 20.31
N ARG A 222 30.93 -4.28 19.62
CA ARG A 222 30.92 -4.75 18.23
C ARG A 222 29.77 -4.18 17.40
N TYR A 223 28.69 -3.73 18.03
CA TYR A 223 27.50 -3.23 17.36
C TYR A 223 27.05 -1.90 17.96
N VAL A 224 26.28 -1.17 17.17
CA VAL A 224 25.56 0.04 17.57
C VAL A 224 24.10 -0.19 17.24
N CYS A 225 23.28 -0.30 18.27
CA CYS A 225 21.83 -0.44 18.16
C CYS A 225 21.17 0.94 18.15
N PHE A 226 20.07 1.06 17.43
CA PHE A 226 19.27 2.27 17.30
C PHE A 226 17.82 1.94 17.65
N GLU A 227 17.13 2.87 18.31
CA GLU A 227 15.70 2.75 18.64
C GLU A 227 14.98 4.06 18.29
N GLY A 228 13.86 3.95 17.59
CA GLY A 228 12.97 5.05 17.22
C GLY A 228 11.93 5.37 18.31
N ALA A 229 11.10 6.37 18.04
CA ALA A 229 10.00 6.79 18.91
C ALA A 229 8.63 6.21 18.51
N ASP A 230 8.55 5.52 17.37
CA ASP A 230 7.32 4.95 16.83
C ASP A 230 6.85 3.75 17.66
N LYS A 231 5.58 3.78 18.06
CA LYS A 231 4.96 2.72 18.86
C LYS A 231 4.29 1.72 17.93
N LEU A 232 4.89 0.54 17.81
CA LEU A 232 4.42 -0.52 16.92
C LEU A 232 3.92 -1.72 17.74
N PRO A 233 3.22 -2.69 17.10
CA PRO A 233 2.67 -3.85 17.82
C PRO A 233 3.70 -4.68 18.59
N ASN A 234 4.96 -4.71 18.14
CA ASN A 234 6.05 -5.47 18.76
C ASN A 234 7.08 -4.58 19.46
N GLY A 235 6.66 -3.40 19.94
CA GLY A 235 7.52 -2.41 20.60
C GLY A 235 7.96 -1.29 19.67
N TYR A 236 9.05 -0.59 20.03
CA TYR A 236 9.63 0.45 19.19
C TYR A 236 10.42 -0.16 18.03
N TYR A 237 10.44 0.52 16.88
CA TYR A 237 11.32 0.09 15.81
C TYR A 237 12.78 0.20 16.26
N GLY A 238 13.52 -0.89 16.15
CA GLY A 238 14.92 -0.91 16.52
C GLY A 238 15.73 -1.91 15.71
N THR A 239 17.01 -1.60 15.54
CA THR A 239 17.94 -2.43 14.78
C THR A 239 19.39 -2.08 15.10
N SER A 240 20.37 -2.69 14.44
CA SER A 240 21.77 -2.38 14.67
C SER A 240 22.60 -2.34 13.39
N VAL A 241 23.78 -1.73 13.50
CA VAL A 241 24.90 -1.87 12.56
C VAL A 241 26.18 -2.27 13.29
N LYS A 242 27.19 -2.71 12.54
CA LYS A 242 28.50 -3.03 13.11
C LYS A 242 29.21 -1.75 13.55
N LEU A 243 29.84 -1.79 14.72
CA LEU A 243 30.55 -0.64 15.29
C LEU A 243 31.72 -0.18 14.41
N ASN A 244 32.46 -1.10 13.80
CA ASN A 244 33.56 -0.73 12.91
C ASN A 244 33.07 0.06 11.68
N TRP A 245 31.85 -0.21 11.20
CA TRP A 245 31.23 0.56 10.13
C TRP A 245 30.70 1.91 10.59
N ALA A 246 30.19 1.99 11.83
CA ALA A 246 29.72 3.23 12.44
C ALA A 246 30.84 4.27 12.65
N VAL A 247 32.08 3.81 12.88
CA VAL A 247 33.25 4.69 13.08
C VAL A 247 34.13 4.82 11.83
N ASP A 248 33.86 4.04 10.78
CA ASP A 248 34.59 4.16 9.52
C ASP A 248 34.15 5.44 8.82
N PRO A 249 35.03 6.45 8.71
CA PRO A 249 34.64 7.68 8.08
C PRO A 249 34.17 7.40 6.67
N ASN A 250 34.82 6.53 5.87
CA ASN A 250 34.46 6.24 4.47
C ASN A 250 33.04 5.68 4.28
N ARG A 251 32.37 5.18 5.33
CA ARG A 251 30.98 4.73 5.26
C ARG A 251 29.95 5.82 5.52
N GLY A 252 30.38 7.00 6.00
CA GLY A 252 29.54 8.20 6.06
C GLY A 252 28.23 8.05 6.85
N ILE A 253 28.18 7.19 7.87
CA ILE A 253 26.96 7.03 8.68
C ILE A 253 26.72 8.32 9.47
N MET A 254 25.50 8.85 9.44
CA MET A 254 25.18 10.12 10.10
C MET A 254 23.90 10.08 10.94
N VAL A 255 23.86 10.98 11.93
CA VAL A 255 22.66 11.38 12.67
C VAL A 255 22.14 12.68 12.03
N ALA A 256 21.14 12.56 11.16
CA ALA A 256 20.64 13.62 10.30
C ALA A 256 19.43 14.36 10.89
N HIS A 257 19.40 15.67 10.72
CA HIS A 257 18.28 16.55 11.10
C HIS A 257 17.72 17.40 9.95
N LYS A 258 18.39 17.38 8.78
CA LYS A 258 17.84 17.93 7.54
C LYS A 258 17.93 16.97 6.37
N MET A 259 17.01 17.18 5.43
CA MET A 259 16.91 16.49 4.14
C MET A 259 16.66 17.56 3.07
N ASN A 260 17.50 17.60 2.04
CA ASN A 260 17.47 18.60 0.97
C ASN A 260 17.44 20.06 1.47
N GLY A 261 18.12 20.32 2.60
CA GLY A 261 18.22 21.65 3.21
C GLY A 261 17.07 22.04 4.12
N GLU A 262 15.99 21.26 4.15
CA GLU A 262 14.83 21.47 5.01
C GLU A 262 14.90 20.60 6.27
N VAL A 263 14.20 21.00 7.33
CA VAL A 263 13.94 20.13 8.49
C VAL A 263 13.26 18.85 7.99
N LEU A 264 13.61 17.71 8.60
CA LEU A 264 13.02 16.43 8.22
C LEU A 264 11.48 16.49 8.21
N HIS A 265 10.89 16.01 7.12
CA HIS A 265 9.46 15.74 7.04
C HIS A 265 9.05 14.64 8.06
N PRO A 266 7.83 14.67 8.65
CA PRO A 266 7.39 13.65 9.60
C PRO A 266 7.58 12.20 9.12
N ASP A 267 7.21 11.88 7.88
CA ASP A 267 7.41 10.54 7.28
C ASP A 267 8.89 10.12 7.16
N HIS A 268 9.79 11.09 7.17
CA HIS A 268 11.24 10.88 7.02
C HIS A 268 12.00 11.04 8.34
N GLY A 269 11.30 11.08 9.48
CA GLY A 269 11.93 10.96 10.80
C GLY A 269 12.05 12.24 11.60
N LYS A 270 11.18 13.23 11.36
CA LYS A 270 11.16 14.48 12.15
C LYS A 270 11.24 14.22 13.66
N PRO A 271 12.21 14.78 14.40
CA PRO A 271 13.20 15.77 13.95
C PRO A 271 14.60 15.18 13.71
N LEU A 272 14.82 13.90 13.99
CA LEU A 272 16.15 13.27 14.00
C LEU A 272 16.09 11.82 13.52
N ARG A 273 17.03 11.42 12.67
CA ARG A 273 17.15 10.03 12.20
C ARG A 273 18.61 9.59 12.03
N ILE A 274 18.81 8.28 11.93
CA ILE A 274 20.02 7.70 11.35
C ILE A 274 19.87 7.63 9.82
N VAL A 275 20.97 7.89 9.11
CA VAL A 275 21.10 7.68 7.66
C VAL A 275 22.39 6.91 7.39
N ILE A 276 22.28 5.80 6.67
CA ILE A 276 23.38 4.84 6.47
C ILE A 276 23.60 4.62 4.96
N PRO A 277 24.63 5.25 4.37
CA PRO A 277 24.96 5.03 2.96
C PRO A 277 25.22 3.56 2.62
N GLY A 278 24.78 3.15 1.43
CA GLY A 278 25.04 1.82 0.88
C GLY A 278 24.36 0.66 1.60
N GLN A 279 23.50 0.93 2.60
CA GLN A 279 22.71 -0.08 3.31
C GLN A 279 21.22 0.05 3.03
N ILE A 280 20.47 -1.01 3.32
CA ILE A 280 19.01 -0.94 3.25
C ILE A 280 18.45 0.14 4.19
N GLY A 281 17.41 0.82 3.74
CA GLY A 281 16.72 1.86 4.50
C GLY A 281 16.19 1.37 5.86
N GLY A 282 15.96 0.06 6.02
CA GLY A 282 15.60 -0.55 7.29
C GLY A 282 16.61 -0.35 8.42
N ARG A 283 17.90 -0.09 8.11
CA ARG A 283 18.91 0.25 9.13
C ARG A 283 18.97 1.74 9.47
N SER A 284 18.39 2.60 8.63
CA SER A 284 18.32 4.06 8.80
C SER A 284 17.13 4.46 9.67
N VAL A 285 17.20 4.14 10.98
CA VAL A 285 16.12 4.34 11.96
C VAL A 285 15.64 5.79 12.03
N LYS A 286 14.33 5.99 11.95
CA LYS A 286 13.65 7.29 12.01
C LYS A 286 13.22 7.62 13.44
N TRP A 287 12.95 8.90 13.71
CA TRP A 287 12.46 9.40 15.00
C TRP A 287 13.36 8.96 16.15
N LEU A 288 14.66 9.10 15.97
CA LEU A 288 15.70 8.49 16.81
C LEU A 288 15.60 8.94 18.26
N LYS A 289 15.60 7.97 19.18
CA LYS A 289 15.62 8.21 20.64
C LYS A 289 16.84 7.65 21.33
N ARG A 290 17.40 6.53 20.87
CA ARG A 290 18.52 5.87 21.55
C ARG A 290 19.53 5.33 20.55
N ILE A 291 20.79 5.50 20.90
CA ILE A 291 21.96 4.89 20.28
C ILE A 291 22.65 4.07 21.36
N VAL A 292 22.67 2.75 21.25
CA VAL A 292 23.17 1.85 22.30
C VAL A 292 24.32 1.01 21.76
N VAL A 293 25.52 1.19 22.31
CA VAL A 293 26.70 0.40 21.93
C VAL A 293 26.65 -0.95 22.66
N THR A 294 26.81 -2.05 21.91
CA THR A 294 26.63 -3.42 22.43
C THR A 294 27.73 -4.37 21.90
N SER A 295 27.86 -5.55 22.52
CA SER A 295 28.76 -6.63 22.07
C SER A 295 28.13 -7.55 21.02
N ALA A 296 26.80 -7.55 20.91
CA ALA A 296 26.01 -8.39 20.01
C ALA A 296 25.03 -7.55 19.18
N PRO A 297 24.51 -8.07 18.05
CA PRO A 297 23.46 -7.40 17.27
C PRO A 297 22.22 -7.10 18.12
N SER A 298 21.36 -6.21 17.60
CA SER A 298 20.10 -5.87 18.25
C SER A 298 19.21 -7.11 18.42
N ASP A 299 18.66 -7.28 19.61
CA ASP A 299 17.65 -8.28 19.94
C ASP A 299 16.21 -7.77 19.68
N ASN A 300 16.07 -6.58 19.09
CA ASN A 300 14.77 -5.99 18.77
C ASN A 300 14.02 -6.89 17.77
N TRP A 301 12.71 -7.02 17.98
CA TRP A 301 11.83 -7.87 17.16
C TRP A 301 11.97 -7.57 15.66
N TYR A 302 12.06 -6.29 15.28
CA TYR A 302 12.19 -5.85 13.89
C TYR A 302 13.58 -6.10 13.28
N HIS A 303 14.61 -6.32 14.10
CA HIS A 303 15.92 -6.79 13.62
C HIS A 303 15.93 -8.29 13.34
N ILE A 304 15.20 -9.07 14.15
CA ILE A 304 15.15 -10.53 14.05
C ILE A 304 14.18 -10.96 12.94
N TYR A 305 12.94 -10.47 12.96
CA TYR A 305 11.83 -10.99 12.13
C TYR A 305 11.51 -10.16 10.88
N ASP A 306 12.29 -9.12 10.58
CA ASP A 306 12.18 -8.33 9.36
C ASP A 306 13.58 -8.08 8.75
N ASN A 307 13.64 -7.59 7.52
CA ASN A 307 14.89 -7.22 6.83
C ASN A 307 15.93 -8.35 6.75
N ARG A 308 15.48 -9.55 6.35
CA ARG A 308 16.32 -10.73 6.10
C ARG A 308 16.06 -11.36 4.73
N VAL A 309 17.10 -11.92 4.12
CA VAL A 309 16.98 -12.80 2.94
C VAL A 309 17.22 -14.24 3.40
N LEU A 310 16.13 -14.97 3.64
CA LEU A 310 16.22 -16.37 4.02
C LEU A 310 16.56 -17.27 2.83
N PRO A 311 17.20 -18.44 3.06
CA PRO A 311 17.46 -19.43 2.01
C PRO A 311 16.22 -19.82 1.18
N THR A 312 16.40 -19.98 -0.14
CA THR A 312 15.31 -20.14 -1.13
C THR A 312 14.38 -21.33 -0.88
N MET A 313 14.89 -22.41 -0.28
CA MET A 313 14.09 -23.60 0.03
C MET A 313 13.11 -23.40 1.18
N ILE A 314 13.25 -22.33 1.97
CA ILE A 314 12.37 -22.01 3.08
C ILE A 314 11.09 -21.36 2.53
N SER A 315 9.95 -22.02 2.74
CA SER A 315 8.64 -21.45 2.41
C SER A 315 8.19 -20.43 3.46
N PRO A 316 7.23 -19.53 3.13
CA PRO A 316 6.66 -18.63 4.12
C PRO A 316 6.13 -19.36 5.35
N GLU A 317 5.48 -20.49 5.15
CA GLU A 317 4.87 -21.29 6.23
C GLU A 317 5.94 -22.00 7.06
N ALA A 318 7.00 -22.54 6.42
CA ALA A 318 8.12 -23.15 7.13
C ALA A 318 8.85 -22.12 8.01
N SER A 319 8.96 -20.87 7.55
CA SER A 319 9.67 -19.82 8.27
C SER A 319 9.07 -19.51 9.64
N ALA A 320 7.77 -19.71 9.85
CA ALA A 320 7.10 -19.47 11.12
C ALA A 320 7.59 -20.41 12.24
N HIS A 321 8.10 -21.59 11.89
CA HIS A 321 8.55 -22.62 12.82
C HIS A 321 10.09 -22.74 12.89
N LEU A 322 10.83 -21.76 12.38
CA LEU A 322 12.30 -21.75 12.34
C LEU A 322 12.89 -20.52 13.04
N PRO A 323 12.67 -20.34 14.37
CA PRO A 323 13.10 -19.14 15.10
C PRO A 323 14.62 -18.94 15.08
N ASP A 324 15.42 -20.01 15.05
CA ASP A 324 16.88 -19.92 15.01
C ASP A 324 17.39 -19.39 13.66
N THR A 325 16.70 -19.73 12.57
CA THR A 325 16.99 -19.17 11.24
C THR A 325 16.82 -17.66 11.23
N TRP A 326 15.80 -17.13 11.91
CA TRP A 326 15.60 -15.68 12.04
C TRP A 326 16.65 -14.99 12.92
N LYS A 327 17.34 -15.73 13.80
CA LYS A 327 18.40 -15.17 14.65
C LYS A 327 19.79 -15.30 14.04
N ASP A 328 19.91 -16.00 12.90
CA ASP A 328 21.17 -16.18 12.21
C ASP A 328 21.53 -14.93 11.38
N GLU A 329 22.53 -14.19 11.84
CA GLU A 329 23.01 -12.96 11.22
C GLU A 329 23.53 -13.13 9.79
N ARG A 330 23.79 -14.36 9.33
CA ARG A 330 24.14 -14.60 7.91
C ARG A 330 23.03 -14.18 6.96
N TYR A 331 21.79 -14.13 7.43
CA TYR A 331 20.62 -13.74 6.63
C TYR A 331 20.16 -12.30 6.89
N ALA A 332 20.73 -11.61 7.89
CA ALA A 332 20.42 -10.21 8.16
C ALA A 332 20.98 -9.30 7.05
N ILE A 333 20.11 -8.48 6.47
CA ILE A 333 20.53 -7.58 5.39
C ILE A 333 21.17 -6.33 5.99
N TYR A 334 22.35 -5.96 5.49
CA TYR A 334 23.02 -4.70 5.81
C TYR A 334 23.28 -3.93 4.51
N ASP A 335 24.46 -4.13 3.91
CA ASP A 335 24.83 -3.55 2.62
C ASP A 335 23.87 -4.04 1.52
N LEU A 336 23.50 -3.14 0.61
CA LEU A 336 22.70 -3.46 -0.56
C LEU A 336 23.47 -4.38 -1.53
N ASN A 337 22.75 -5.08 -2.41
CA ASN A 337 23.32 -5.74 -3.57
C ASN A 337 23.32 -4.77 -4.75
N THR A 338 24.11 -5.09 -5.78
CA THR A 338 24.06 -4.39 -7.06
C THR A 338 22.70 -4.60 -7.72
N ASN A 339 22.06 -3.52 -8.15
CA ASN A 339 20.73 -3.55 -8.76
C ASN A 339 20.62 -2.47 -9.84
N SER A 340 19.69 -2.65 -10.76
CA SER A 340 19.36 -1.71 -11.82
C SER A 340 17.93 -1.90 -12.28
N ALA A 341 17.33 -0.82 -12.81
CA ALA A 341 16.03 -0.87 -13.46
C ALA A 341 15.99 0.09 -14.66
N THR A 342 15.23 -0.29 -15.68
CA THR A 342 14.89 0.57 -16.82
C THR A 342 13.73 1.47 -16.43
N CYS A 343 13.85 2.77 -16.70
CA CYS A 343 12.81 3.76 -16.43
C CYS A 343 12.14 4.20 -17.73
N TYR A 344 12.93 4.36 -18.80
CA TYR A 344 12.44 4.60 -20.16
C TYR A 344 13.00 3.57 -21.14
N PRO A 345 12.19 3.06 -22.08
CA PRO A 345 10.79 3.42 -22.32
C PRO A 345 9.89 3.02 -21.16
N ALA A 346 8.94 3.87 -20.79
CA ALA A 346 8.05 3.65 -19.67
C ALA A 346 7.08 2.50 -19.94
N HIS A 347 6.43 1.99 -18.90
CA HIS A 347 5.43 0.95 -19.06
C HIS A 347 4.27 1.43 -19.94
N ASP A 348 3.91 0.63 -20.94
CA ASP A 348 2.95 0.92 -22.00
C ASP A 348 3.30 2.13 -22.89
N GLU A 349 4.51 2.68 -22.79
CA GLU A 349 5.00 3.68 -23.74
C GLU A 349 4.98 3.12 -25.17
N ARG A 350 4.64 3.97 -26.14
CA ARG A 350 4.57 3.63 -27.55
C ARG A 350 5.46 4.52 -28.38
N ILE A 351 6.27 3.92 -29.24
CA ILE A 351 7.03 4.61 -30.28
C ILE A 351 6.34 4.33 -31.62
N SER A 352 5.95 5.40 -32.32
CA SER A 352 5.42 5.30 -33.68
C SER A 352 6.55 5.01 -34.66
N LEU A 353 6.36 4.01 -35.53
CA LEU A 353 7.30 3.67 -36.60
C LEU A 353 7.13 4.54 -37.85
N ALA A 354 6.10 5.40 -37.87
CA ALA A 354 5.93 6.42 -38.90
C ALA A 354 6.76 7.68 -38.59
N ASP A 355 7.16 7.84 -37.33
CA ASP A 355 8.01 8.94 -36.91
C ASP A 355 9.42 8.67 -37.46
N SER A 356 10.08 9.71 -37.98
CA SER A 356 11.44 9.62 -38.56
C SER A 356 12.53 9.46 -37.49
N LEU A 357 12.24 8.72 -36.42
CA LEU A 357 13.13 8.49 -35.30
C LEU A 357 14.11 7.36 -35.66
N GLU A 358 15.41 7.65 -35.70
CA GLU A 358 16.44 6.67 -36.05
C GLU A 358 16.83 5.77 -34.86
N THR A 359 16.92 6.34 -33.66
CA THR A 359 17.31 5.66 -32.41
C THR A 359 16.36 6.01 -31.26
N TYR A 360 16.35 5.18 -30.22
CA TYR A 360 15.67 5.48 -28.96
C TYR A 360 16.61 5.27 -27.78
N ALA A 361 16.65 6.25 -26.88
CA ALA A 361 17.43 6.22 -25.65
C ALA A 361 16.74 5.35 -24.57
N PHE A 362 17.18 4.10 -24.42
CA PHE A 362 16.88 3.34 -23.21
C PHE A 362 17.65 3.94 -22.05
N ARG A 363 16.98 4.22 -20.94
CA ARG A 363 17.60 4.86 -19.79
C ARG A 363 16.99 4.43 -18.46
N GLY A 364 17.80 4.49 -17.41
CA GLY A 364 17.39 4.07 -16.08
C GLY A 364 18.42 4.39 -15.02
N TYR A 365 18.27 3.75 -13.86
CA TYR A 365 19.20 3.90 -12.74
C TYR A 365 19.88 2.57 -12.42
N ALA A 366 21.02 2.65 -11.74
CA ALA A 366 21.69 1.53 -11.08
C ALA A 366 22.25 1.97 -9.72
N TYR A 367 22.40 1.03 -8.78
CA TYR A 367 23.04 1.28 -7.50
C TYR A 367 23.76 0.02 -7.01
N ALA A 368 24.69 0.19 -6.06
CA ALA A 368 25.34 -0.89 -5.33
C ALA A 368 25.41 -0.55 -3.83
N GLY A 369 25.66 -1.55 -2.99
CA GLY A 369 25.77 -1.37 -1.55
C GLY A 369 27.19 -1.22 -1.05
N GLY A 370 27.32 -0.90 0.23
CA GLY A 370 28.62 -0.87 0.94
C GLY A 370 29.61 0.18 0.44
N GLY A 371 29.16 1.19 -0.32
CA GLY A 371 30.03 2.21 -0.89
C GLY A 371 30.66 1.83 -2.23
N LYS A 372 30.26 0.72 -2.83
CA LYS A 372 30.82 0.23 -4.09
C LYS A 372 30.33 1.03 -5.29
N ARG A 373 31.21 1.25 -6.26
CA ARG A 373 30.85 1.87 -7.54
C ARG A 373 30.25 0.84 -8.48
N VAL A 374 29.12 1.16 -9.11
CA VAL A 374 28.67 0.45 -10.31
C VAL A 374 29.63 0.82 -11.44
N THR A 375 30.43 -0.13 -11.92
CA THR A 375 31.45 0.13 -12.94
C THR A 375 30.92 -0.10 -14.36
N ARG A 376 29.88 -0.93 -14.50
CA ARG A 376 29.34 -1.34 -15.81
C ARG A 376 27.84 -1.54 -15.72
N VAL A 377 27.12 -1.04 -16.72
CA VAL A 377 25.74 -1.40 -17.02
C VAL A 377 25.73 -1.95 -18.43
N GLU A 378 25.18 -3.14 -18.59
CA GLU A 378 25.19 -3.86 -19.86
C GLU A 378 23.74 -4.13 -20.28
N VAL A 379 23.47 -3.95 -21.58
CA VAL A 379 22.15 -4.11 -22.19
C VAL A 379 22.21 -5.24 -23.22
N THR A 380 21.21 -6.11 -23.23
CA THR A 380 21.05 -7.17 -24.22
C THR A 380 19.69 -7.07 -24.93
N LEU A 381 19.70 -7.39 -26.22
CA LEU A 381 18.52 -7.46 -27.09
C LEU A 381 18.24 -8.90 -27.58
N ASP A 382 19.07 -9.86 -27.13
CA ASP A 382 19.09 -11.24 -27.62
C ASP A 382 19.09 -12.26 -26.46
N GLN A 383 18.42 -11.90 -25.37
CA GLN A 383 18.23 -12.73 -24.17
C GLN A 383 19.56 -13.13 -23.50
N GLY A 384 20.55 -12.23 -23.52
CA GLY A 384 21.81 -12.35 -22.80
C GLY A 384 22.92 -13.08 -23.55
N ARG A 385 22.76 -13.34 -24.85
CA ARG A 385 23.81 -13.94 -25.69
C ARG A 385 24.92 -12.94 -25.99
N THR A 386 24.54 -11.70 -26.30
CA THR A 386 25.46 -10.58 -26.47
C THR A 386 25.04 -9.39 -25.62
N TRP A 387 26.01 -8.53 -25.32
CA TRP A 387 25.84 -7.40 -24.41
C TRP A 387 26.50 -6.15 -25.01
N THR A 388 25.78 -5.03 -24.96
CA THR A 388 26.27 -3.70 -25.32
C THR A 388 26.48 -2.90 -24.04
N LEU A 389 27.60 -2.18 -23.95
CA LEU A 389 27.91 -1.36 -22.80
C LEU A 389 27.10 -0.04 -22.86
N ALA A 390 26.34 0.25 -21.81
CA ALA A 390 25.65 1.52 -21.66
C ALA A 390 26.59 2.62 -21.14
N ASN A 391 26.25 3.88 -21.42
CA ASN A 391 26.88 5.02 -20.76
C ASN A 391 26.43 5.07 -19.29
N ILE A 392 27.30 5.55 -18.41
CA ILE A 392 26.96 5.77 -17.00
C ILE A 392 27.32 7.20 -16.61
N THR A 393 26.37 7.89 -15.98
CA THR A 393 26.57 9.20 -15.36
C THR A 393 26.56 9.05 -13.84
N TYR A 394 27.55 9.63 -13.16
CA TYR A 394 27.72 9.59 -11.71
C TYR A 394 27.60 11.00 -11.11
N PRO A 395 26.40 11.55 -10.90
CA PRO A 395 26.27 12.92 -10.40
C PRO A 395 26.87 13.14 -9.00
N GLU A 396 27.06 12.07 -8.21
CA GLU A 396 27.80 12.13 -6.94
C GLU A 396 29.23 12.67 -7.12
N ASP A 397 29.88 12.37 -8.24
CA ASP A 397 31.25 12.83 -8.52
C ASP A 397 31.32 14.35 -8.74
N GLU A 398 30.23 14.99 -9.19
CA GLU A 398 30.14 16.46 -9.25
C GLU A 398 30.30 17.08 -7.85
N TYR A 399 29.76 16.43 -6.81
CA TYR A 399 29.94 16.87 -5.43
C TYR A 399 31.35 16.59 -4.90
N ARG A 400 32.05 15.59 -5.43
CA ARG A 400 33.46 15.36 -5.07
C ARG A 400 34.39 16.43 -5.63
N LEU A 401 34.01 17.04 -6.74
CA LEU A 401 34.74 18.12 -7.41
C LEU A 401 34.44 19.51 -6.82
N ALA A 402 33.53 19.58 -5.85
CA ALA A 402 33.24 20.81 -5.14
C ALA A 402 34.50 21.42 -4.51
N PRO A 403 34.63 22.77 -4.49
CA PRO A 403 35.67 23.46 -3.76
C PRO A 403 35.87 22.96 -2.33
N GLU A 404 37.13 22.93 -1.88
CA GLU A 404 37.46 22.55 -0.52
C GLU A 404 36.76 23.48 0.48
N ASN A 405 36.23 22.90 1.56
CA ASN A 405 35.46 23.59 2.60
C ASN A 405 34.13 24.21 2.14
N GLU A 406 33.58 23.80 0.99
CA GLU A 406 32.23 24.22 0.61
C GLU A 406 31.21 23.83 1.70
N VAL A 407 30.30 24.76 2.01
CA VAL A 407 29.25 24.59 3.00
C VAL A 407 27.90 24.63 2.30
N LEU A 408 27.09 23.60 2.53
CA LEU A 408 25.76 23.46 1.97
C LEU A 408 24.76 23.18 3.10
N PHE A 409 23.69 23.97 3.16
CA PHE A 409 22.62 23.84 4.17
C PHE A 409 23.06 23.84 5.65
N GLY A 410 24.22 24.43 5.92
CA GLY A 410 24.82 24.54 7.25
C GLY A 410 25.76 23.39 7.61
N GLY A 411 26.03 22.46 6.69
CA GLY A 411 27.05 21.42 6.85
C GLY A 411 28.17 21.57 5.83
N ARG A 412 29.39 21.20 6.20
CA ARG A 412 30.51 21.08 5.26
C ARG A 412 30.24 19.93 4.28
N LEU A 413 30.46 20.16 2.99
CA LEU A 413 30.32 19.13 1.96
C LEU A 413 31.48 18.13 2.10
N ASP A 414 31.25 17.06 2.86
CA ASP A 414 32.27 16.11 3.26
C ASP A 414 32.25 14.88 2.36
N ILE A 415 32.61 15.05 1.08
CA ILE A 415 32.60 13.95 0.10
C ILE A 415 33.83 13.90 -0.82
N ALA A 416 34.51 15.04 -1.03
CA ALA A 416 35.63 15.17 -1.96
C ALA A 416 36.76 14.13 -1.80
N TRP A 417 37.10 13.78 -0.56
CA TRP A 417 38.19 12.83 -0.27
C TRP A 417 37.76 11.36 -0.30
N ARG A 418 36.46 11.09 -0.32
CA ARG A 418 35.92 9.73 -0.18
C ARG A 418 36.06 9.00 -1.50
N GLU A 419 36.34 7.70 -1.45
CA GLU A 419 36.28 6.83 -2.63
C GLU A 419 34.95 6.07 -2.71
N ALA A 420 34.27 5.88 -1.56
CA ALA A 420 32.99 5.21 -1.48
C ALA A 420 31.88 5.99 -2.21
N CYS A 421 31.06 5.27 -2.98
CA CYS A 421 29.87 5.78 -3.68
C CYS A 421 28.62 5.57 -2.83
N PHE A 422 28.01 6.66 -2.38
CA PHE A 422 26.81 6.66 -1.55
C PHE A 422 25.52 6.68 -2.36
N CYS A 423 25.62 6.98 -3.66
CA CYS A 423 24.46 7.25 -4.49
C CYS A 423 24.29 6.26 -5.64
N TRP A 424 23.08 6.22 -6.17
CA TRP A 424 22.78 5.66 -7.47
C TRP A 424 23.54 6.40 -8.59
N CYS A 425 23.63 5.75 -9.73
CA CYS A 425 24.07 6.32 -10.98
C CYS A 425 22.97 6.16 -12.03
N PHE A 426 23.04 6.95 -13.09
CA PHE A 426 22.12 6.89 -14.22
C PHE A 426 22.82 6.24 -15.39
N TRP A 427 22.09 5.47 -16.19
CA TRP A 427 22.61 4.88 -17.41
C TRP A 427 21.70 5.17 -18.59
N ASP A 428 22.30 5.22 -19.78
CA ASP A 428 21.61 5.38 -21.05
C ASP A 428 22.30 4.58 -22.17
N LEU A 429 21.52 4.18 -23.16
CA LEU A 429 22.00 3.59 -24.40
C LEU A 429 21.05 3.94 -25.54
N GLU A 430 21.59 4.58 -26.58
CA GLU A 430 20.88 4.80 -27.85
C GLU A 430 20.81 3.49 -28.62
N ILE A 431 19.60 3.00 -28.89
CA ILE A 431 19.36 1.76 -29.62
C ILE A 431 18.66 2.08 -30.95
N PRO A 432 19.20 1.64 -32.11
CA PRO A 432 18.52 1.81 -33.38
C PRO A 432 17.11 1.22 -33.38
N ILE A 433 16.13 1.98 -33.89
CA ILE A 433 14.74 1.49 -34.00
C ILE A 433 14.66 0.20 -34.83
N THR A 434 15.54 0.04 -35.82
CA THR A 434 15.66 -1.19 -36.61
C THR A 434 15.96 -2.42 -35.76
N GLN A 435 16.85 -2.30 -34.76
CA GLN A 435 17.17 -3.39 -33.85
C GLN A 435 16.02 -3.64 -32.85
N LEU A 436 15.40 -2.58 -32.33
CA LEU A 436 14.25 -2.72 -31.43
C LEU A 436 13.04 -3.39 -32.09
N ARG A 437 12.88 -3.23 -33.41
CA ARG A 437 11.83 -3.92 -34.18
C ARG A 437 12.04 -5.42 -34.29
N GLU A 438 13.30 -5.87 -34.27
CA GLU A 438 13.69 -7.27 -34.35
C GLU A 438 13.77 -7.94 -32.97
N ALA A 439 14.05 -7.15 -31.93
CA ALA A 439 14.13 -7.60 -30.56
C ALA A 439 12.73 -7.92 -29.97
N ARG A 440 12.67 -8.94 -29.11
CA ARG A 440 11.47 -9.29 -28.33
C ARG A 440 11.44 -8.64 -26.95
N ASP A 441 12.61 -8.33 -26.43
CA ASP A 441 12.83 -7.74 -25.13
C ASP A 441 14.15 -6.99 -25.09
N VAL A 442 14.28 -6.15 -24.09
CA VAL A 442 15.53 -5.53 -23.66
C VAL A 442 15.75 -5.90 -22.21
N MET A 443 16.96 -6.36 -21.87
CA MET A 443 17.31 -6.63 -20.49
C MET A 443 18.57 -5.89 -20.10
N ILE A 444 18.64 -5.53 -18.83
CA ILE A 444 19.81 -4.87 -18.26
C ILE A 444 20.39 -5.64 -17.08
N ARG A 445 21.70 -5.49 -16.89
CA ARG A 445 22.40 -5.90 -15.67
C ARG A 445 23.48 -4.89 -15.31
N ALA A 446 23.71 -4.70 -14.02
CA ALA A 446 24.82 -3.92 -13.49
C ALA A 446 25.88 -4.83 -12.82
N MET A 447 27.13 -4.36 -12.84
CA MET A 447 28.28 -4.95 -12.16
C MET A 447 28.99 -3.89 -11.33
N ASP A 448 29.35 -4.23 -10.09
CA ASP A 448 30.09 -3.34 -9.18
C ASP A 448 31.62 -3.47 -9.34
N ASP A 449 32.37 -2.62 -8.64
CA ASP A 449 33.84 -2.63 -8.58
C ASP A 449 34.44 -3.86 -7.89
N SER A 450 33.62 -4.70 -7.25
CA SER A 450 33.99 -6.03 -6.76
C SER A 450 33.76 -7.13 -7.80
N MET A 451 33.39 -6.77 -9.03
CA MET A 451 33.02 -7.67 -10.12
C MET A 451 31.79 -8.55 -9.81
N MET A 452 30.95 -8.13 -8.87
CA MET A 452 29.69 -8.81 -8.56
C MET A 452 28.60 -8.33 -9.51
N VAL A 453 28.08 -9.26 -10.31
CA VAL A 453 27.06 -9.00 -11.33
C VAL A 453 25.67 -9.41 -10.85
N GLN A 454 24.64 -8.69 -11.30
CA GLN A 454 23.25 -9.11 -11.10
C GLN A 454 23.01 -10.51 -11.67
N PRO A 455 22.32 -11.39 -10.92
CA PRO A 455 22.04 -12.74 -11.40
C PRO A 455 21.03 -12.73 -12.54
N ARG A 456 21.13 -13.74 -13.39
CA ARG A 456 20.08 -14.05 -14.37
C ARG A 456 18.81 -14.52 -13.66
N ASP A 457 18.96 -15.51 -12.77
CA ASP A 457 17.86 -16.18 -12.10
C ASP A 457 17.43 -15.45 -10.83
N MET A 458 16.15 -15.58 -10.50
CA MET A 458 15.57 -14.97 -9.32
C MET A 458 15.94 -15.73 -8.06
N TYR A 459 16.51 -15.03 -7.08
CA TYR A 459 16.61 -15.52 -5.71
C TYR A 459 15.29 -15.22 -4.97
N TRP A 460 14.32 -16.13 -5.07
CA TRP A 460 13.06 -15.99 -4.34
C TRP A 460 13.29 -16.18 -2.84
N SER A 461 12.72 -15.32 -2.00
CA SER A 461 12.82 -15.45 -0.53
C SER A 461 11.50 -15.13 0.19
N VAL A 462 11.38 -15.59 1.43
CA VAL A 462 10.16 -15.48 2.27
C VAL A 462 9.62 -14.05 2.36
N LEU A 463 10.50 -13.06 2.53
CA LEU A 463 10.12 -11.65 2.64
C LEU A 463 10.17 -10.89 1.30
N GLY A 464 10.57 -11.56 0.21
CA GLY A 464 10.70 -10.96 -1.10
C GLY A 464 11.63 -9.75 -1.13
N MET A 465 12.76 -9.83 -0.45
CA MET A 465 13.71 -8.72 -0.30
C MET A 465 14.94 -8.92 -1.18
N MET A 466 15.63 -7.82 -1.47
CA MET A 466 16.87 -7.79 -2.25
C MET A 466 16.74 -8.40 -3.65
N ASN A 467 15.55 -8.32 -4.25
CA ASN A 467 15.31 -8.84 -5.60
C ASN A 467 16.15 -8.06 -6.62
N ASN A 468 17.16 -8.69 -7.21
CA ASN A 468 18.05 -8.07 -8.18
C ASN A 468 18.32 -8.87 -9.47
N PRO A 469 17.44 -9.76 -9.97
CA PRO A 469 17.69 -10.37 -11.27
C PRO A 469 17.70 -9.32 -12.39
N TRP A 470 18.18 -9.67 -13.58
CA TRP A 470 18.17 -8.79 -14.75
C TRP A 470 16.78 -8.16 -14.94
N TYR A 471 16.74 -6.84 -15.09
CA TYR A 471 15.47 -6.14 -15.31
C TYR A 471 15.10 -6.27 -16.79
N ARG A 472 13.93 -6.87 -17.07
CA ARG A 472 13.47 -7.21 -18.43
C ARG A 472 12.28 -6.34 -18.84
N VAL A 473 12.39 -5.65 -19.96
CA VAL A 473 11.30 -4.92 -20.62
C VAL A 473 10.94 -5.66 -21.91
N VAL A 474 9.68 -6.07 -22.06
CA VAL A 474 9.20 -6.77 -23.26
C VAL A 474 8.79 -5.75 -24.32
N ILE A 475 9.09 -6.03 -25.58
CA ILE A 475 8.72 -5.23 -26.74
C ILE A 475 7.57 -5.92 -27.47
N HIS A 476 6.48 -5.18 -27.67
CA HIS A 476 5.35 -5.59 -28.50
C HIS A 476 5.42 -4.84 -29.82
N ASN A 477 5.74 -5.55 -30.89
CA ASN A 477 5.70 -4.99 -32.25
C ASN A 477 4.27 -5.10 -32.79
N THR A 478 3.57 -3.97 -32.89
CA THR A 478 2.23 -3.85 -33.44
C THR A 478 2.27 -3.09 -34.77
N ALA A 479 1.28 -3.27 -35.65
CA ALA A 479 1.29 -2.65 -36.98
C ALA A 479 1.46 -1.10 -36.88
N GLY A 480 2.68 -0.63 -37.12
CA GLY A 480 3.06 0.79 -37.06
C GLY A 480 3.59 1.33 -35.72
N SER A 481 3.70 0.53 -34.65
CA SER A 481 4.27 1.02 -33.37
C SER A 481 4.92 -0.07 -32.51
N LEU A 482 5.94 0.30 -31.75
CA LEU A 482 6.51 -0.52 -30.67
C LEU A 482 5.86 -0.12 -29.35
N ARG A 483 5.46 -1.09 -28.53
CA ARG A 483 4.98 -0.86 -27.16
C ARG A 483 5.83 -1.60 -26.15
N PHE A 484 6.18 -0.96 -25.04
CA PHE A 484 7.08 -1.51 -24.04
C PHE A 484 6.34 -1.95 -22.77
N GLU A 485 6.70 -3.09 -22.22
CA GLU A 485 6.03 -3.67 -21.06
C GLU A 485 7.07 -4.05 -20.00
N HIS A 486 7.12 -3.30 -18.91
CA HIS A 486 7.93 -3.58 -17.72
C HIS A 486 7.51 -4.89 -17.00
N PRO A 487 8.31 -5.43 -16.06
CA PRO A 487 7.98 -6.65 -15.33
C PRO A 487 6.63 -6.60 -14.62
N THR A 488 6.38 -5.54 -13.84
CA THR A 488 5.19 -5.35 -13.02
C THR A 488 4.91 -3.86 -12.76
N GLN A 489 3.67 -3.51 -12.42
CA GLN A 489 3.28 -2.19 -11.86
C GLN A 489 3.15 -2.27 -10.32
N PRO A 490 3.50 -1.26 -9.50
CA PRO A 490 3.47 -1.37 -8.04
C PRO A 490 2.09 -1.69 -7.41
N ALA A 491 2.11 -2.04 -6.12
CA ALA A 491 0.93 -2.37 -5.35
C ALA A 491 0.08 -3.46 -6.04
N MET A 492 -1.23 -3.22 -6.14
CA MET A 492 -2.20 -4.06 -6.85
C MET A 492 -2.56 -3.49 -8.23
N MET A 493 -1.79 -2.53 -8.74
CA MET A 493 -2.01 -2.01 -10.10
C MET A 493 -1.78 -3.15 -11.10
N PRO A 494 -2.74 -3.45 -11.98
CA PRO A 494 -2.56 -4.47 -12.99
C PRO A 494 -1.57 -3.99 -14.05
N GLY A 495 -0.77 -4.90 -14.57
CA GLY A 495 0.12 -4.62 -15.69
C GLY A 495 1.51 -5.22 -15.50
N GLY A 496 2.14 -5.46 -16.64
CA GLY A 496 3.49 -5.99 -16.72
C GLY A 496 3.53 -7.41 -17.27
N TRP A 497 4.65 -7.72 -17.93
CA TRP A 497 4.75 -8.95 -18.69
C TRP A 497 4.70 -10.18 -17.78
N MET A 498 5.15 -10.08 -16.52
CA MET A 498 5.12 -11.21 -15.58
C MET A 498 3.68 -11.62 -15.27
N GLU A 499 2.80 -10.66 -15.00
CA GLU A 499 1.38 -10.94 -14.73
C GLU A 499 0.67 -11.48 -15.97
N ARG A 500 1.00 -10.95 -17.15
CA ARG A 500 0.49 -11.45 -18.43
C ARG A 500 0.91 -12.89 -18.68
N VAL A 501 2.20 -13.20 -18.59
CA VAL A 501 2.74 -14.56 -18.77
C VAL A 501 2.09 -15.53 -17.79
N LYS A 502 1.95 -15.15 -16.52
CA LYS A 502 1.27 -16.00 -15.52
C LYS A 502 -0.20 -16.25 -15.87
N ARG A 503 -0.93 -15.22 -16.32
CA ARG A 503 -2.32 -15.33 -16.78
C ARG A 503 -2.46 -16.22 -18.02
N GLU A 504 -1.44 -16.24 -18.88
CA GLU A 504 -1.35 -17.09 -20.07
C GLU A 504 -0.91 -18.54 -19.74
N GLY A 505 -0.70 -18.86 -18.46
CA GLY A 505 -0.27 -20.18 -17.99
C GLY A 505 1.24 -20.45 -18.13
N GLY A 506 2.04 -19.40 -18.38
CA GLY A 506 3.49 -19.50 -18.50
C GLY A 506 4.19 -19.66 -17.15
N ASN A 507 5.25 -20.48 -17.12
CA ASN A 507 6.07 -20.69 -15.93
C ASN A 507 7.28 -19.74 -15.93
N ILE A 508 7.19 -18.64 -15.18
CA ILE A 508 8.27 -17.63 -15.10
C ILE A 508 9.61 -18.21 -14.60
N THR A 509 9.58 -19.31 -13.84
CA THR A 509 10.78 -19.94 -13.29
C THR A 509 11.40 -21.00 -14.20
N ASN A 510 10.94 -21.13 -15.45
CA ASN A 510 11.45 -22.12 -16.41
C ASN A 510 12.85 -21.79 -16.98
N GLY A 511 13.56 -20.79 -16.45
CA GLY A 511 14.83 -20.31 -17.00
C GLY A 511 14.70 -19.46 -18.28
N PHE A 512 13.48 -19.31 -18.82
CA PHE A 512 13.16 -18.54 -20.03
C PHE A 512 12.03 -17.53 -19.80
N TRP A 513 11.88 -17.03 -18.57
CA TRP A 513 10.89 -16.00 -18.20
C TRP A 513 9.44 -16.35 -18.61
N GLY A 514 9.11 -17.64 -18.64
CA GLY A 514 7.79 -18.17 -19.00
C GLY A 514 7.48 -18.24 -20.49
N GLU A 515 8.47 -18.03 -21.37
CA GLU A 515 8.34 -18.38 -22.79
C GLU A 515 8.26 -19.91 -22.97
N LYS A 516 7.44 -20.36 -23.92
CA LYS A 516 7.31 -21.78 -24.25
C LYS A 516 8.51 -22.23 -25.07
N VAL A 517 9.27 -23.21 -24.58
CA VAL A 517 10.37 -23.84 -25.34
C VAL A 517 9.77 -24.83 -26.34
N PRO A 518 10.12 -24.78 -27.64
CA PRO A 518 9.62 -25.76 -28.62
C PRO A 518 10.05 -27.18 -28.25
N GLY A 519 9.09 -28.06 -27.94
CA GLY A 519 9.32 -29.48 -27.62
C GLY A 519 9.14 -29.87 -26.15
N GLU A 520 8.91 -28.93 -25.22
CA GLU A 520 8.48 -29.25 -23.86
C GLU A 520 6.95 -29.35 -23.80
N GLU A 521 6.42 -30.54 -23.47
CA GLU A 521 5.06 -30.66 -22.99
C GLU A 521 4.90 -29.83 -21.71
N ALA A 522 3.74 -29.19 -21.55
CA ALA A 522 3.43 -28.41 -20.36
C ALA A 522 3.60 -29.30 -19.13
N ALA A 523 4.68 -29.10 -18.37
CA ALA A 523 4.82 -29.68 -17.05
C ALA A 523 3.63 -29.18 -16.22
N THR A 524 2.66 -30.07 -16.01
CA THR A 524 1.57 -29.89 -15.08
C THR A 524 2.20 -29.72 -13.71
N ILE A 525 2.36 -28.46 -13.29
CA ILE A 525 2.64 -28.15 -11.91
C ILE A 525 1.37 -28.59 -11.16
N HIS A 526 1.45 -29.74 -10.48
CA HIS A 526 0.55 -30.02 -9.37
C HIS A 526 0.72 -28.87 -8.39
N GLU A 527 -0.24 -27.94 -8.37
CA GLU A 527 -0.37 -27.03 -7.24
C GLU A 527 -0.54 -27.91 -5.99
N PRO A 528 0.38 -27.86 -5.01
CA PRO A 528 0.07 -28.40 -3.71
C PRO A 528 -1.15 -27.63 -3.18
N PRO A 529 -2.12 -28.30 -2.55
CA PRO A 529 -3.32 -27.64 -2.05
C PRO A 529 -2.92 -26.45 -1.18
N ALA A 530 -3.67 -25.35 -1.30
CA ALA A 530 -3.43 -24.11 -0.55
C ALA A 530 -3.21 -24.44 0.93
N LYS A 531 -2.04 -24.08 1.48
CA LYS A 531 -1.79 -24.21 2.92
C LYS A 531 -2.72 -23.24 3.64
N GLU A 532 -3.58 -23.78 4.50
CA GLU A 532 -4.48 -23.01 5.36
C GLU A 532 -3.70 -22.00 6.22
N ILE A 533 -4.15 -20.74 6.23
CA ILE A 533 -3.65 -19.72 7.15
C ILE A 533 -4.09 -20.10 8.57
N CYS A 534 -3.13 -20.20 9.50
CA CYS A 534 -3.43 -20.48 10.89
C CYS A 534 -4.17 -19.29 11.51
N MET A 535 -5.47 -19.47 11.75
CA MET A 535 -6.32 -18.49 12.40
C MET A 535 -6.20 -18.54 13.94
N LEU A 536 -5.36 -19.43 14.49
CA LEU A 536 -5.33 -19.73 15.93
C LEU A 536 -4.28 -18.92 16.67
N ASN A 537 -4.58 -18.59 17.92
CA ASN A 537 -3.57 -18.28 18.92
C ASN A 537 -3.23 -19.56 19.69
N GLU A 538 -2.08 -20.17 19.42
CA GLU A 538 -1.65 -21.44 20.03
C GLU A 538 -1.50 -21.37 21.56
N LYS A 539 -1.35 -20.16 22.13
CA LYS A 539 -1.29 -19.96 23.59
C LYS A 539 -2.65 -20.09 24.27
N VAL A 540 -3.72 -20.10 23.49
CA VAL A 540 -5.09 -20.14 23.98
C VAL A 540 -5.58 -21.57 23.87
N THR A 541 -5.59 -22.27 25.01
CA THR A 541 -6.03 -23.66 25.13
C THR A 541 -7.37 -23.81 25.84
N ARG A 542 -8.03 -22.69 26.13
CA ARG A 542 -9.32 -22.63 26.82
C ARG A 542 -10.36 -23.40 26.01
N GLN A 543 -11.14 -24.22 26.70
CA GLN A 543 -12.34 -24.83 26.14
C GLN A 543 -13.54 -23.95 26.47
N ILE A 544 -14.39 -23.68 25.48
CA ILE A 544 -15.60 -22.85 25.61
C ILE A 544 -16.81 -23.73 25.31
N SER A 545 -17.84 -23.64 26.15
CA SER A 545 -19.08 -24.39 25.94
C SER A 545 -20.03 -23.67 25.00
N LEU A 546 -20.99 -24.39 24.42
CA LEU A 546 -22.03 -23.80 23.59
C LEU A 546 -22.91 -22.82 24.38
N GLU A 547 -23.15 -23.08 25.67
CA GLU A 547 -23.88 -22.16 26.55
C GLU A 547 -23.12 -20.85 26.75
N GLU A 548 -21.80 -20.94 26.95
CA GLU A 548 -20.92 -19.78 27.10
C GLU A 548 -20.78 -19.00 25.78
N LEU A 549 -20.65 -19.68 24.63
CA LEU A 549 -20.70 -19.01 23.32
C LEU A 549 -22.02 -18.24 23.14
N ARG A 550 -23.14 -18.83 23.59
CA ARG A 550 -24.48 -18.24 23.46
C ARG A 550 -24.72 -17.07 24.42
N SER A 551 -24.01 -16.95 25.54
CA SER A 551 -24.09 -15.74 26.38
C SER A 551 -23.46 -14.52 25.71
N HIS A 552 -22.75 -14.72 24.59
CA HIS A 552 -22.09 -13.71 23.76
C HIS A 552 -22.76 -13.56 22.37
N ASP A 553 -24.07 -13.84 22.27
CA ASP A 553 -24.83 -13.72 21.02
C ASP A 553 -25.40 -12.31 20.75
N GLY A 554 -25.18 -11.36 21.66
CA GLY A 554 -25.61 -9.96 21.56
C GLY A 554 -24.60 -9.01 20.93
N GLU A 555 -24.87 -7.70 21.01
CA GLU A 555 -24.08 -6.65 20.34
C GLU A 555 -22.90 -6.11 21.17
N GLU A 556 -22.91 -6.31 22.49
CA GLU A 556 -21.90 -5.74 23.40
C GLU A 556 -20.56 -6.47 23.36
N SER A 557 -20.59 -7.80 23.33
CA SER A 557 -19.38 -8.64 23.28
C SER A 557 -19.57 -9.86 22.38
N PRO A 558 -19.71 -9.66 21.05
CA PRO A 558 -20.10 -10.73 20.14
C PRO A 558 -18.98 -11.73 19.91
N TRP A 559 -19.24 -12.99 20.22
CA TRP A 559 -18.32 -14.10 19.94
C TRP A 559 -18.83 -14.97 18.80
N PHE A 560 -17.93 -15.54 18.00
CA PHE A 560 -18.31 -16.41 16.88
C PHE A 560 -17.28 -17.50 16.66
N VAL A 561 -17.66 -18.54 15.90
CA VAL A 561 -16.84 -19.73 15.67
C VAL A 561 -16.34 -19.77 14.22
N LEU A 562 -15.05 -20.06 14.05
CA LEU A 562 -14.42 -20.42 12.78
C LEU A 562 -13.61 -21.71 12.94
N ASN A 563 -13.83 -22.72 12.11
CA ASN A 563 -13.15 -24.02 12.16
C ASN A 563 -13.16 -24.65 13.58
N GLY A 564 -14.26 -24.49 14.31
CA GLY A 564 -14.40 -24.99 15.70
C GLY A 564 -13.69 -24.16 16.78
N GLN A 565 -13.22 -22.97 16.43
CA GLN A 565 -12.43 -22.09 17.29
C GLN A 565 -13.20 -20.81 17.52
N VAL A 566 -13.19 -20.29 18.74
CA VAL A 566 -14.01 -19.16 19.18
C VAL A 566 -13.19 -17.88 19.15
N TYR A 567 -13.80 -16.83 18.60
CA TYR A 567 -13.18 -15.52 18.41
C TYR A 567 -14.04 -14.41 19.02
N ASP A 568 -13.37 -13.41 19.62
CA ASP A 568 -13.99 -12.21 20.16
C ASP A 568 -13.96 -11.05 19.14
N GLY A 569 -15.15 -10.69 18.64
CA GLY A 569 -15.33 -9.62 17.66
C GLY A 569 -15.37 -8.20 18.25
N THR A 570 -15.41 -8.05 19.58
CA THR A 570 -15.66 -6.76 20.26
C THR A 570 -14.70 -5.67 19.85
N GLY A 571 -13.40 -5.98 19.85
CA GLY A 571 -12.35 -5.02 19.50
C GLY A 571 -12.34 -4.58 18.04
N PHE A 572 -13.18 -5.18 17.18
CA PHE A 572 -13.20 -4.94 15.75
C PHE A 572 -14.53 -4.35 15.22
N LEU A 573 -15.51 -4.12 16.09
CA LEU A 573 -16.85 -3.63 15.70
C LEU A 573 -16.83 -2.31 14.93
N GLY A 574 -15.97 -1.36 15.35
CA GLY A 574 -15.83 -0.06 14.70
C GLY A 574 -14.90 -0.05 13.49
N GLU A 575 -14.12 -1.10 13.30
CA GLU A 575 -13.09 -1.20 12.26
C GLU A 575 -13.49 -2.14 11.11
N HIS A 576 -14.52 -2.96 11.31
CA HIS A 576 -15.00 -3.90 10.31
C HIS A 576 -15.58 -3.17 9.09
N PRO A 577 -15.05 -3.40 7.86
CA PRO A 577 -15.50 -2.69 6.65
C PRO A 577 -16.99 -2.86 6.32
N GLY A 578 -17.60 -3.98 6.71
CA GLY A 578 -19.05 -4.25 6.57
C GLY A 578 -19.94 -3.60 7.64
N GLY A 579 -19.34 -2.93 8.64
CA GLY A 579 -20.02 -2.41 9.82
C GLY A 579 -20.21 -3.45 10.92
N ALA A 580 -20.58 -2.98 12.12
CA ALA A 580 -20.74 -3.81 13.31
C ALA A 580 -21.87 -4.86 13.14
N ALA A 581 -22.92 -4.54 12.38
CA ALA A 581 -24.03 -5.44 12.10
C ALA A 581 -23.60 -6.78 11.46
N SER A 582 -22.53 -6.79 10.64
CA SER A 582 -21.98 -8.03 10.09
C SER A 582 -21.41 -8.96 11.16
N ILE A 583 -20.85 -8.40 12.23
CA ILE A 583 -20.31 -9.16 13.36
C ILE A 583 -21.45 -9.59 14.30
N PHE A 584 -22.45 -8.74 14.51
CA PHE A 584 -23.65 -9.11 15.28
C PHE A 584 -24.41 -10.28 14.64
N GLY A 585 -24.48 -10.30 13.30
CA GLY A 585 -25.05 -11.42 12.54
C GLY A 585 -24.26 -12.73 12.65
N ALA A 586 -23.00 -12.67 13.10
CA ALA A 586 -22.15 -13.83 13.39
C ALA A 586 -22.16 -14.25 14.86
N ALA A 587 -22.62 -13.36 15.76
CA ALA A 587 -22.57 -13.58 17.20
C ALA A 587 -23.34 -14.85 17.62
N GLY A 588 -22.70 -15.67 18.45
CA GLY A 588 -23.19 -16.94 18.96
C GLY A 588 -23.17 -18.12 17.96
N GLN A 589 -22.58 -17.96 16.77
CA GLN A 589 -22.70 -18.94 15.67
C GLN A 589 -21.37 -19.40 15.10
N ASP A 590 -21.40 -20.53 14.39
CA ASP A 590 -20.34 -20.95 13.48
C ASP A 590 -20.55 -20.31 12.10
N VAL A 591 -19.61 -19.44 11.73
CA VAL A 591 -19.64 -18.69 10.47
C VAL A 591 -18.46 -19.04 9.56
N THR A 592 -17.86 -20.22 9.76
CA THR A 592 -16.68 -20.69 9.01
C THR A 592 -16.84 -20.53 7.50
N GLU A 593 -17.92 -21.07 6.93
CA GLU A 593 -18.15 -21.08 5.48
C GLU A 593 -18.30 -19.64 4.94
N GLU A 594 -19.04 -18.78 5.64
CA GLU A 594 -19.24 -17.38 5.27
C GLU A 594 -17.90 -16.62 5.33
N PHE A 595 -17.19 -16.78 6.43
CA PHE A 595 -15.93 -16.09 6.69
C PHE A 595 -14.90 -16.45 5.62
N MET A 596 -14.69 -17.74 5.36
CA MET A 596 -13.67 -18.23 4.43
C MET A 596 -13.95 -17.85 2.97
N THR A 597 -15.22 -17.64 2.62
CA THR A 597 -15.67 -17.27 1.27
C THR A 597 -15.56 -15.78 0.99
N ILE A 598 -15.77 -14.94 2.01
CA ILE A 598 -15.91 -13.49 1.86
C ILE A 598 -14.60 -12.76 2.20
N HIS A 599 -13.81 -13.30 3.13
CA HIS A 599 -12.67 -12.61 3.71
C HIS A 599 -11.34 -13.01 3.05
N SER A 600 -10.50 -12.01 2.80
CA SER A 600 -9.17 -12.19 2.22
C SER A 600 -8.23 -12.96 3.15
N GLU A 601 -7.15 -13.50 2.60
CA GLU A 601 -6.05 -14.14 3.36
C GLU A 601 -5.47 -13.22 4.47
N ASN A 602 -5.44 -11.90 4.26
CA ASN A 602 -5.03 -10.95 5.30
C ASN A 602 -5.99 -10.93 6.49
N ALA A 603 -7.30 -10.99 6.23
CA ALA A 603 -8.32 -11.03 7.26
C ALA A 603 -8.25 -12.36 8.04
N LYS A 604 -8.03 -13.48 7.35
CA LYS A 604 -7.75 -14.79 7.98
C LYS A 604 -6.53 -14.72 8.90
N GLY A 605 -5.44 -14.06 8.47
CA GLY A 605 -4.23 -13.91 9.27
C GLY A 605 -4.41 -13.04 10.54
N MET A 606 -5.40 -12.14 10.56
CA MET A 606 -5.70 -11.32 11.74
C MET A 606 -6.45 -12.08 12.83
N MET A 607 -7.12 -13.20 12.48
CA MET A 607 -8.02 -13.91 13.40
C MET A 607 -7.34 -14.42 14.66
N SER A 608 -6.05 -14.77 14.58
CA SER A 608 -5.27 -15.21 15.77
C SER A 608 -5.30 -14.19 16.91
N LYS A 609 -5.38 -12.88 16.63
CA LYS A 609 -5.48 -11.84 17.67
C LYS A 609 -6.79 -11.87 18.44
N HIS A 610 -7.84 -12.37 17.79
CA HIS A 610 -9.19 -12.43 18.32
C HIS A 610 -9.52 -13.82 18.88
N HIS A 611 -8.62 -14.80 18.75
CA HIS A 611 -8.84 -16.16 19.23
C HIS A 611 -8.85 -16.22 20.76
N ILE A 612 -9.95 -16.73 21.34
CA ILE A 612 -10.18 -16.76 22.80
C ILE A 612 -10.40 -18.16 23.37
N GLY A 613 -10.58 -19.18 22.53
CA GLY A 613 -10.71 -20.56 22.96
C GLY A 613 -11.13 -21.49 21.84
N THR A 614 -11.07 -22.78 22.10
CA THR A 614 -11.64 -23.81 21.24
C THR A 614 -12.99 -24.22 21.78
N LEU A 615 -13.96 -24.46 20.91
CA LEU A 615 -15.25 -24.97 21.35
C LEU A 615 -15.10 -26.42 21.82
N ASP A 616 -15.74 -26.80 22.94
CA ASP A 616 -15.60 -28.17 23.46
C ASP A 616 -16.19 -29.22 22.50
N LYS A 617 -15.73 -30.47 22.60
CA LYS A 617 -16.12 -31.55 21.68
C LYS A 617 -17.62 -31.87 21.66
N GLN A 618 -18.31 -31.73 22.80
CA GLN A 618 -19.75 -31.97 22.89
C GLN A 618 -20.52 -30.83 22.21
N SER A 619 -20.08 -29.59 22.44
CA SER A 619 -20.59 -28.37 21.84
C SER A 619 -20.35 -28.31 20.32
N LEU A 620 -19.19 -28.78 19.85
CA LEU A 620 -18.87 -28.98 18.42
C LEU A 620 -19.83 -29.97 17.76
N ALA A 621 -20.09 -31.10 18.41
CA ALA A 621 -21.03 -32.10 17.90
C ALA A 621 -22.46 -31.53 17.83
N LEU A 622 -22.88 -30.77 18.84
CA LEU A 622 -24.19 -30.12 18.87
C LEU A 622 -24.35 -29.04 17.78
N LEU A 623 -23.30 -28.25 17.50
CA LEU A 623 -23.30 -27.25 16.42
C LEU A 623 -23.28 -27.88 15.02
N ALA A 624 -22.53 -28.98 14.84
CA ALA A 624 -22.52 -29.74 13.58
C ALA A 624 -23.87 -30.40 13.29
N LEU A 625 -24.56 -30.89 14.33
CA LEU A 625 -25.94 -31.40 14.23
C LEU A 625 -26.95 -30.28 13.95
N ALA A 626 -26.80 -29.09 14.56
CA ALA A 626 -27.66 -27.94 14.29
C ALA A 626 -27.51 -27.37 12.86
N GLY A 627 -26.33 -27.49 12.24
CA GLY A 627 -26.08 -27.10 10.84
C GLY A 627 -26.55 -28.12 9.79
N SER A 628 -26.95 -29.32 10.22
CA SER A 628 -27.41 -30.43 9.37
C SER A 628 -28.88 -30.78 9.54
N GLU A 629 -29.58 -30.14 10.49
CA GLU A 629 -31.04 -30.20 10.56
C GLU A 629 -31.64 -29.42 9.38
N PRO A 630 -32.45 -30.04 8.50
CA PRO A 630 -33.32 -29.26 7.65
C PRO A 630 -34.19 -28.40 8.57
N VAL A 631 -34.23 -27.09 8.32
CA VAL A 631 -35.22 -26.20 8.95
C VAL A 631 -36.56 -26.95 8.87
N PRO A 632 -37.20 -27.29 10.00
CA PRO A 632 -38.40 -28.09 9.96
C PRO A 632 -39.39 -27.41 9.02
N ALA A 633 -40.01 -28.20 8.14
CA ALA A 633 -41.03 -27.76 7.17
C ALA A 633 -42.28 -27.13 7.84
N ASN A 634 -42.30 -27.01 9.16
CA ASN A 634 -43.24 -26.19 9.92
C ASN A 634 -42.54 -24.89 10.36
N SER A 635 -42.39 -23.97 9.41
CA SER A 635 -42.19 -22.56 9.72
C SER A 635 -43.41 -22.08 10.50
N GLU A 636 -43.26 -21.75 11.78
CA GLU A 636 -44.16 -20.77 12.38
C GLU A 636 -44.21 -19.54 11.47
N LEU A 637 -45.39 -18.98 11.27
CA LEU A 637 -45.61 -17.84 10.38
C LEU A 637 -44.82 -16.64 10.89
N ARG A 638 -43.67 -16.37 10.28
CA ARG A 638 -42.87 -15.18 10.59
C ARG A 638 -43.24 -14.04 9.62
N PRO A 639 -43.46 -12.82 10.13
CA PRO A 639 -43.86 -11.69 9.30
C PRO A 639 -42.76 -11.19 8.36
N VAL A 640 -41.51 -11.58 8.61
CA VAL A 640 -40.31 -11.08 7.94
C VAL A 640 -39.46 -12.23 7.39
N PHE A 641 -38.96 -12.07 6.17
CA PHE A 641 -38.15 -13.05 5.44
C PHE A 641 -36.68 -13.05 5.87
N LEU A 642 -35.99 -11.93 5.72
CA LEU A 642 -34.57 -11.83 6.03
C LEU A 642 -34.34 -12.01 7.54
N GLN A 643 -33.32 -12.81 7.88
CA GLN A 643 -32.82 -12.98 9.23
C GLN A 643 -31.34 -12.67 9.24
N SER A 644 -30.91 -11.83 10.18
CA SER A 644 -29.51 -11.36 10.23
C SER A 644 -28.54 -12.49 10.56
N LYS A 645 -29.04 -13.54 11.22
CA LYS A 645 -28.28 -14.70 11.66
C LYS A 645 -28.51 -15.96 10.81
N VAL A 646 -29.69 -16.10 10.19
CA VAL A 646 -30.11 -17.37 9.57
C VAL A 646 -30.24 -17.24 8.05
N TRP A 647 -29.65 -18.17 7.31
CA TRP A 647 -29.90 -18.32 5.87
C TRP A 647 -31.32 -18.82 5.63
N THR A 648 -32.09 -18.03 4.91
CA THR A 648 -33.44 -18.38 4.49
C THR A 648 -33.47 -18.72 3.01
N LYS A 649 -34.22 -19.75 2.62
CA LYS A 649 -34.37 -20.13 1.22
C LYS A 649 -35.52 -19.36 0.58
N ALA A 650 -35.35 -18.94 -0.68
CA ALA A 650 -36.44 -18.52 -1.53
C ALA A 650 -36.29 -19.15 -2.91
N THR A 651 -37.41 -19.41 -3.57
CA THR A 651 -37.45 -20.22 -4.80
C THR A 651 -37.53 -19.33 -6.02
N LEU A 652 -36.62 -19.52 -6.98
CA LEU A 652 -36.63 -18.77 -8.24
C LEU A 652 -37.92 -19.06 -9.03
N SER A 653 -38.76 -18.05 -9.18
CA SER A 653 -40.07 -18.15 -9.84
C SER A 653 -40.20 -17.33 -11.12
N ALA A 654 -39.26 -16.42 -11.42
CA ALA A 654 -39.16 -15.78 -12.74
C ALA A 654 -37.76 -15.26 -13.07
N LYS A 655 -37.42 -15.24 -14.37
CA LYS A 655 -36.29 -14.48 -14.94
C LYS A 655 -36.81 -13.55 -16.04
N LYS A 656 -36.72 -12.24 -15.84
CA LYS A 656 -37.11 -11.24 -16.84
C LYS A 656 -35.85 -10.61 -17.46
N LYS A 657 -35.69 -10.73 -18.78
CA LYS A 657 -34.61 -10.04 -19.51
C LYS A 657 -34.89 -8.55 -19.57
N ILE A 658 -33.88 -7.73 -19.26
CA ILE A 658 -33.93 -6.26 -19.31
C ILE A 658 -33.07 -5.75 -20.47
N SER A 659 -31.83 -6.20 -20.56
CA SER A 659 -30.90 -5.86 -21.65
C SER A 659 -30.19 -7.12 -22.16
N SER A 660 -29.21 -6.96 -23.06
CA SER A 660 -28.32 -8.05 -23.51
C SER A 660 -27.58 -8.73 -22.36
N ASP A 661 -27.29 -8.00 -21.28
CA ASP A 661 -26.50 -8.45 -20.15
C ASP A 661 -27.15 -8.16 -18.79
N THR A 662 -28.46 -7.89 -18.71
CA THR A 662 -29.14 -7.60 -17.44
C THR A 662 -30.47 -8.34 -17.33
N LYS A 663 -30.74 -8.91 -16.15
CA LYS A 663 -31.99 -9.64 -15.85
C LYS A 663 -32.51 -9.29 -14.44
N ILE A 664 -33.83 -9.38 -14.27
CA ILE A 664 -34.48 -9.40 -12.96
C ILE A 664 -34.79 -10.85 -12.60
N PHE A 665 -34.30 -11.29 -11.45
CA PHE A 665 -34.61 -12.58 -10.84
C PHE A 665 -35.69 -12.36 -9.78
N THR A 666 -36.77 -13.13 -9.88
CA THR A 666 -37.87 -13.10 -8.90
C THR A 666 -37.84 -14.38 -8.09
N PHE A 667 -37.82 -14.23 -6.77
CA PHE A 667 -37.87 -15.33 -5.82
C PHE A 667 -39.17 -15.28 -5.03
N THR A 668 -39.86 -16.41 -4.97
CA THR A 668 -41.01 -16.60 -4.07
C THR A 668 -40.48 -16.92 -2.68
N LEU A 669 -40.94 -16.16 -1.70
CA LEU A 669 -40.57 -16.31 -0.29
C LEU A 669 -41.31 -17.49 0.34
N ASP A 670 -41.01 -17.81 1.60
CA ASP A 670 -41.62 -18.94 2.31
C ASP A 670 -43.15 -18.76 2.45
N HIS A 671 -43.63 -17.51 2.55
CA HIS A 671 -45.05 -17.20 2.72
C HIS A 671 -45.50 -15.99 1.88
N ASP A 672 -46.72 -16.06 1.31
CA ASP A 672 -47.27 -15.02 0.42
C ASP A 672 -47.46 -13.65 1.11
N SER A 673 -47.65 -13.61 2.43
CA SER A 673 -47.84 -12.38 3.21
C SER A 673 -46.55 -11.87 3.88
N GLN A 674 -45.43 -12.57 3.72
CA GLN A 674 -44.17 -12.25 4.38
C GLN A 674 -43.50 -11.06 3.71
N THR A 675 -43.12 -10.06 4.50
CA THR A 675 -42.31 -8.93 4.02
C THR A 675 -40.85 -9.32 3.91
N ILE A 676 -40.06 -8.59 3.12
CA ILE A 676 -38.63 -8.88 2.96
C ILE A 676 -37.84 -8.61 4.24
N GLY A 677 -38.14 -7.53 4.97
CA GLY A 677 -37.41 -7.13 6.18
C GLY A 677 -36.08 -6.45 5.94
N LEU A 678 -35.93 -5.73 4.81
CA LEU A 678 -34.72 -4.99 4.49
C LEU A 678 -34.92 -3.50 4.76
N PRO A 679 -34.22 -2.90 5.74
CA PRO A 679 -34.22 -1.45 5.92
C PRO A 679 -33.73 -0.71 4.68
N VAL A 680 -34.22 0.51 4.48
CA VAL A 680 -33.90 1.32 3.30
C VAL A 680 -32.44 1.75 3.35
N GLY A 681 -31.62 1.37 2.37
CA GLY A 681 -30.20 1.66 2.33
C GLY A 681 -29.31 0.51 2.80
N GLN A 682 -29.90 -0.63 3.17
CA GLN A 682 -29.19 -1.87 3.47
C GLN A 682 -29.31 -2.88 2.31
N HIS A 683 -28.45 -3.88 2.32
CA HIS A 683 -28.39 -4.94 1.32
C HIS A 683 -28.58 -6.33 1.96
N LEU A 684 -28.74 -7.35 1.12
CA LEU A 684 -28.79 -8.75 1.52
C LEU A 684 -27.58 -9.51 0.97
N MET A 685 -27.26 -10.63 1.60
CA MET A 685 -26.31 -11.62 1.10
C MET A 685 -27.07 -12.72 0.40
N MET A 686 -26.57 -13.13 -0.77
CA MET A 686 -27.10 -14.23 -1.55
C MET A 686 -26.06 -15.35 -1.64
N ARG A 687 -26.48 -16.58 -1.36
CA ARG A 687 -25.65 -17.79 -1.45
C ARG A 687 -26.23 -18.76 -2.46
N LEU A 688 -25.40 -19.15 -3.43
CA LEU A 688 -25.63 -20.27 -4.35
C LEU A 688 -24.57 -21.34 -4.09
N ARG A 689 -24.94 -22.60 -4.20
CA ARG A 689 -23.97 -23.71 -4.19
C ARG A 689 -23.67 -24.13 -5.61
N ASP A 690 -22.39 -24.30 -5.91
CA ASP A 690 -21.96 -24.87 -7.18
C ASP A 690 -22.50 -26.30 -7.30
N PRO A 691 -23.28 -26.64 -8.35
CA PRO A 691 -23.85 -27.97 -8.48
C PRO A 691 -22.79 -29.10 -8.57
N ALA A 692 -21.59 -28.80 -9.08
CA ALA A 692 -20.52 -29.77 -9.27
C ALA A 692 -19.57 -29.87 -8.07
N SER A 693 -19.17 -28.73 -7.48
CA SER A 693 -18.22 -28.71 -6.35
C SER A 693 -18.85 -28.60 -4.97
N GLN A 694 -20.16 -28.32 -4.87
CA GLN A 694 -20.90 -27.99 -3.64
C GLN A 694 -20.39 -26.75 -2.88
N GLU A 695 -19.38 -26.05 -3.43
CA GLU A 695 -18.85 -24.82 -2.84
C GLU A 695 -19.87 -23.69 -2.85
N ALA A 696 -19.94 -22.93 -1.76
CA ALA A 696 -20.77 -21.75 -1.66
C ALA A 696 -20.15 -20.56 -2.42
N ILE A 697 -20.97 -19.90 -3.25
CA ILE A 697 -20.69 -18.61 -3.88
C ILE A 697 -21.57 -17.59 -3.17
N ILE A 698 -20.94 -16.65 -2.45
CA ILE A 698 -21.65 -15.64 -1.67
C ILE A 698 -21.37 -14.23 -2.22
N ARG A 699 -22.42 -13.44 -2.47
CA ARG A 699 -22.31 -12.02 -2.90
C ARG A 699 -23.42 -11.16 -2.30
N ALA A 700 -23.10 -9.88 -2.07
CA ALA A 700 -24.06 -8.88 -1.64
C ALA A 700 -24.88 -8.36 -2.83
N TYR A 701 -26.17 -8.14 -2.62
CA TYR A 701 -27.08 -7.53 -3.58
C TYR A 701 -28.07 -6.60 -2.87
N THR A 702 -28.39 -5.48 -3.50
CA THR A 702 -29.52 -4.65 -3.09
C THR A 702 -30.71 -4.97 -4.00
N PRO A 703 -31.81 -5.52 -3.45
CA PRO A 703 -32.98 -5.84 -4.23
C PRO A 703 -33.69 -4.57 -4.72
N ILE A 704 -34.46 -4.72 -5.79
CA ILE A 704 -35.32 -3.66 -6.32
C ILE A 704 -36.76 -3.77 -5.80
N SER A 705 -37.01 -4.64 -4.83
CA SER A 705 -38.31 -4.72 -4.16
C SER A 705 -38.50 -3.58 -3.17
N GLU A 706 -39.75 -3.16 -2.99
CA GLU A 706 -40.11 -2.25 -1.91
C GLU A 706 -40.13 -2.98 -0.56
N THR A 707 -39.91 -2.25 0.53
CA THR A 707 -39.94 -2.81 1.89
C THR A 707 -41.32 -3.34 2.28
N THR A 708 -42.37 -2.85 1.61
CA THR A 708 -43.76 -3.27 1.76
C THR A 708 -44.17 -4.42 0.85
N ASP A 709 -43.30 -4.86 -0.07
CA ASP A 709 -43.59 -6.02 -0.93
C ASP A 709 -43.69 -7.28 -0.07
N VAL A 710 -44.67 -8.12 -0.41
CA VAL A 710 -44.93 -9.38 0.28
C VAL A 710 -44.80 -10.57 -0.65
N GLY A 711 -44.32 -11.69 -0.12
CA GLY A 711 -44.26 -12.99 -0.81
C GLY A 711 -43.26 -13.10 -1.95
N LYS A 712 -42.68 -11.98 -2.43
CA LYS A 712 -41.70 -11.97 -3.52
C LYS A 712 -40.52 -11.04 -3.26
N LEU A 713 -39.36 -11.48 -3.73
CA LEU A 713 -38.11 -10.72 -3.75
C LEU A 713 -37.61 -10.58 -5.19
N HIS A 714 -37.31 -9.36 -5.61
CA HIS A 714 -36.83 -9.03 -6.94
C HIS A 714 -35.40 -8.51 -6.87
N VAL A 715 -34.47 -9.18 -7.57
CA VAL A 715 -33.07 -8.79 -7.64
C VAL A 715 -32.70 -8.52 -9.09
N LEU A 716 -32.30 -7.28 -9.38
CA LEU A 716 -31.78 -6.88 -10.69
C LEU A 716 -30.27 -7.16 -10.71
N VAL A 717 -29.83 -7.95 -11.69
CA VAL A 717 -28.43 -8.39 -11.79
C VAL A 717 -27.92 -8.21 -13.22
N LYS A 718 -26.76 -7.56 -13.33
CA LYS A 718 -25.97 -7.52 -14.55
C LYS A 718 -25.15 -8.82 -14.68
N ILE A 719 -25.29 -9.52 -15.78
CA ILE A 719 -24.63 -10.79 -16.10
C ILE A 719 -23.31 -10.51 -16.80
N TYR A 720 -22.21 -10.79 -16.10
CA TYR A 720 -20.87 -10.73 -16.69
C TYR A 720 -20.57 -12.07 -17.36
N PHE A 721 -20.75 -12.13 -18.68
CA PHE A 721 -20.45 -13.32 -19.47
C PHE A 721 -18.95 -13.50 -19.68
N ASP A 722 -18.54 -14.75 -19.91
CA ASP A 722 -17.21 -15.07 -20.43
C ASP A 722 -16.95 -14.30 -21.74
N THR A 723 -15.75 -13.74 -21.87
CA THR A 723 -15.29 -13.09 -23.11
C THR A 723 -13.98 -13.74 -23.56
N PRO A 724 -13.55 -13.55 -24.82
CA PRO A 724 -12.22 -13.99 -25.25
C PRO A 724 -11.08 -13.42 -24.40
N ALA A 725 -11.31 -12.29 -23.71
CA ALA A 725 -10.33 -11.62 -22.85
C ALA A 725 -10.31 -12.12 -21.39
N GLY A 726 -11.26 -12.98 -20.99
CA GLY A 726 -11.30 -13.52 -19.63
C GLY A 726 -12.64 -14.12 -19.22
N LYS A 727 -12.63 -14.85 -18.10
CA LYS A 727 -13.83 -15.42 -17.48
C LYS A 727 -14.75 -14.34 -16.91
N GLY A 728 -16.05 -14.54 -17.05
CA GLY A 728 -17.11 -13.70 -16.52
C GLY A 728 -17.33 -13.89 -15.02
N GLY A 729 -18.42 -13.30 -14.50
CA GLY A 729 -18.72 -13.31 -13.07
C GLY A 729 -19.28 -14.65 -12.58
N ARG A 730 -18.57 -15.33 -11.67
CA ARG A 730 -18.95 -16.65 -11.13
C ARG A 730 -20.40 -16.69 -10.60
N MET A 731 -20.77 -15.75 -9.72
CA MET A 731 -22.14 -15.64 -9.18
C MET A 731 -23.18 -15.31 -10.26
N THR A 732 -22.88 -14.35 -11.13
CA THR A 732 -23.85 -13.86 -12.10
C THR A 732 -24.14 -14.90 -13.18
N GLN A 733 -23.13 -15.66 -13.60
CA GLN A 733 -23.31 -16.78 -14.53
C GLN A 733 -24.02 -17.97 -13.86
N ALA A 734 -23.72 -18.28 -12.59
CA ALA A 734 -24.44 -19.32 -11.84
C ALA A 734 -25.93 -18.98 -11.69
N LEU A 735 -26.23 -17.72 -11.36
CA LEU A 735 -27.60 -17.23 -11.26
C LEU A 735 -28.30 -17.25 -12.63
N ASP A 736 -27.58 -16.92 -13.71
CA ASP A 736 -28.11 -16.99 -15.07
C ASP A 736 -28.43 -18.41 -15.53
N GLY A 737 -27.61 -19.38 -15.14
CA GLY A 737 -27.80 -20.80 -15.40
C GLY A 737 -28.84 -21.48 -14.50
N LEU A 738 -29.27 -20.85 -13.40
CA LEU A 738 -30.17 -21.45 -12.42
C LEU A 738 -31.53 -21.87 -13.04
N ALA A 739 -31.97 -23.10 -12.82
CA ALA A 739 -33.26 -23.56 -13.34
C ALA A 739 -34.43 -22.94 -12.55
N MET A 740 -35.56 -22.73 -13.23
CA MET A 740 -36.81 -22.32 -12.59
C MET A 740 -37.21 -23.33 -11.49
N GLY A 741 -37.69 -22.85 -10.36
CA GLY A 741 -38.07 -23.69 -9.21
C GLY A 741 -36.91 -24.08 -8.29
N GLN A 742 -35.66 -23.69 -8.59
CA GLN A 742 -34.54 -23.92 -7.69
C GLN A 742 -34.48 -22.86 -6.58
N SER A 743 -34.11 -23.29 -5.37
CA SER A 743 -33.97 -22.41 -4.21
C SER A 743 -32.59 -21.74 -4.16
N VAL A 744 -32.58 -20.51 -3.65
CA VAL A 744 -31.41 -19.70 -3.36
C VAL A 744 -31.48 -19.26 -1.91
N GLU A 745 -30.33 -19.15 -1.25
CA GLU A 745 -30.27 -18.78 0.16
C GLU A 745 -29.95 -17.29 0.34
N PHE A 746 -30.62 -16.66 1.30
CA PHE A 746 -30.55 -15.23 1.61
C PHE A 746 -30.31 -15.00 3.10
N LYS A 747 -29.47 -14.02 3.44
CA LYS A 747 -29.19 -13.58 4.81
C LYS A 747 -29.11 -12.05 4.86
N GLY A 748 -29.58 -11.44 5.95
CA GLY A 748 -29.60 -9.99 6.11
C GLY A 748 -30.66 -9.52 7.10
N PRO A 749 -30.81 -8.21 7.31
CA PRO A 749 -30.22 -7.15 6.51
C PRO A 749 -28.77 -6.83 6.92
N ILE A 750 -27.99 -6.25 5.99
CA ILE A 750 -26.60 -5.85 6.21
C ILE A 750 -26.37 -4.45 5.66
N GLY A 751 -25.67 -3.60 6.43
CA GLY A 751 -25.24 -2.29 5.96
C GLY A 751 -25.12 -1.30 7.11
N LYS A 752 -24.29 -0.28 6.89
CA LYS A 752 -24.07 0.79 7.86
C LYS A 752 -25.05 1.96 7.74
N PHE A 753 -25.71 2.11 6.59
CA PHE A 753 -26.59 3.24 6.30
C PHE A 753 -28.04 2.77 6.30
N GLU A 754 -28.91 3.56 6.94
CA GLU A 754 -30.35 3.40 6.90
C GLU A 754 -31.03 4.74 6.71
N TYR A 755 -31.99 4.82 5.80
CA TYR A 755 -32.86 5.98 5.64
C TYR A 755 -34.14 5.78 6.44
N LEU A 756 -34.29 6.54 7.52
CA LEU A 756 -35.41 6.47 8.46
C LEU A 756 -36.62 7.32 8.00
N GLY A 757 -36.44 8.15 6.97
CA GLY A 757 -37.49 8.98 6.37
C GLY A 757 -37.38 10.46 6.74
N ARG A 758 -37.98 11.34 5.90
CA ARG A 758 -38.09 12.79 6.14
C ARG A 758 -36.76 13.49 6.43
N GLY A 759 -35.74 13.07 5.71
CA GLY A 759 -34.37 13.55 5.82
C GLY A 759 -33.58 12.95 6.99
N LEU A 760 -34.16 12.05 7.79
CA LEU A 760 -33.43 11.38 8.87
C LEU A 760 -32.77 10.11 8.33
N CYS A 761 -31.47 9.97 8.55
CA CYS A 761 -30.72 8.74 8.27
C CYS A 761 -29.93 8.31 9.50
N ALA A 762 -29.66 7.01 9.64
CA ALA A 762 -28.72 6.45 10.60
C ALA A 762 -27.47 5.95 9.87
N ILE A 763 -26.29 6.29 10.38
CA ILE A 763 -25.01 5.73 9.94
C ILE A 763 -24.33 5.09 11.15
N ASN A 764 -24.13 3.78 11.11
CA ASN A 764 -23.67 2.98 12.27
C ASN A 764 -24.52 3.27 13.53
N GLY A 765 -25.85 3.33 13.37
CA GLY A 765 -26.78 3.63 14.45
C GLY A 765 -26.81 5.10 14.91
N ARG A 766 -25.95 5.97 14.38
CA ARG A 766 -25.95 7.40 14.72
C ARG A 766 -26.84 8.17 13.76
N GLU A 767 -27.84 8.85 14.31
CA GLU A 767 -28.78 9.65 13.52
C GLU A 767 -28.14 10.94 12.99
N ARG A 768 -28.49 11.27 11.75
CA ARG A 768 -28.09 12.48 11.04
C ARG A 768 -29.26 12.97 10.18
N ARG A 769 -29.48 14.29 10.17
CA ARG A 769 -30.49 14.91 9.32
C ARG A 769 -29.87 15.50 8.04
N VAL A 770 -30.47 15.16 6.91
CA VAL A 770 -30.05 15.49 5.54
C VAL A 770 -31.22 16.17 4.84
N ARG A 771 -30.95 17.25 4.10
CA ARG A 771 -31.94 17.96 3.26
C ARG A 771 -31.73 17.73 1.77
N ARG A 772 -30.54 17.24 1.38
CA ARG A 772 -30.20 16.96 -0.02
C ARG A 772 -29.37 15.69 -0.15
N PHE A 773 -29.79 14.79 -1.02
CA PHE A 773 -28.99 13.67 -1.49
C PHE A 773 -28.38 13.96 -2.86
N VAL A 774 -27.10 13.64 -3.01
CA VAL A 774 -26.40 13.58 -4.30
C VAL A 774 -26.11 12.11 -4.57
N MET A 775 -26.86 11.52 -5.47
CA MET A 775 -26.85 10.08 -5.74
C MET A 775 -26.06 9.83 -7.03
N VAL A 776 -24.96 9.11 -6.94
CA VAL A 776 -24.06 8.82 -8.07
C VAL A 776 -24.02 7.32 -8.32
N CYS A 777 -24.38 6.90 -9.52
CA CYS A 777 -24.41 5.49 -9.87
C CYS A 777 -24.00 5.20 -11.32
N ALA A 778 -23.73 3.92 -11.57
CA ALA A 778 -23.52 3.38 -12.90
C ALA A 778 -23.92 1.91 -12.97
N GLY A 779 -24.56 1.51 -14.07
CA GLY A 779 -25.01 0.13 -14.28
C GLY A 779 -25.89 -0.38 -13.12
N SER A 780 -25.63 -1.58 -12.61
CA SER A 780 -26.41 -2.14 -11.50
C SER A 780 -26.24 -1.40 -10.17
N GLY A 781 -25.30 -0.44 -10.08
CA GLY A 781 -25.17 0.45 -8.94
C GLY A 781 -26.40 1.36 -8.72
N ILE A 782 -27.36 1.38 -9.66
CA ILE A 782 -28.64 2.06 -9.46
C ILE A 782 -29.49 1.45 -8.34
N THR A 783 -29.34 0.16 -8.01
CA THR A 783 -30.32 -0.50 -7.12
C THR A 783 -30.34 0.04 -5.68
N PRO A 784 -29.21 0.34 -5.01
CA PRO A 784 -29.25 1.01 -3.71
C PRO A 784 -29.75 2.45 -3.80
N ILE A 785 -29.41 3.17 -4.88
CA ILE A 785 -29.89 4.53 -5.13
C ILE A 785 -31.41 4.56 -5.27
N LEU A 786 -31.96 3.63 -6.04
CA LEU A 786 -33.39 3.49 -6.28
C LEU A 786 -34.16 3.23 -4.97
N GLN A 787 -33.61 2.39 -4.08
CA GLN A 787 -34.23 2.09 -2.79
C GLN A 787 -34.40 3.35 -1.93
N VAL A 788 -33.34 4.16 -1.79
CA VAL A 788 -33.38 5.41 -1.03
C VAL A 788 -34.24 6.45 -1.72
N LEU A 789 -34.10 6.61 -3.03
CA LEU A 789 -34.87 7.57 -3.81
C LEU A 789 -36.37 7.31 -3.71
N ARG A 790 -36.81 6.05 -3.85
CA ARG A 790 -38.23 5.69 -3.68
C ARG A 790 -38.76 6.07 -2.32
N ALA A 791 -38.01 5.80 -1.25
CA ALA A 791 -38.43 6.15 0.11
C ALA A 791 -38.61 7.66 0.28
N VAL A 792 -37.69 8.47 -0.29
CA VAL A 792 -37.80 9.95 -0.29
C VAL A 792 -38.98 10.44 -1.12
N MET A 793 -39.24 9.82 -2.28
CA MET A 793 -40.22 10.32 -3.25
C MET A 793 -41.66 9.87 -2.95
N LYS A 794 -41.84 8.76 -2.21
CA LYS A 794 -43.15 8.21 -1.83
C LYS A 794 -43.81 8.96 -0.65
N ASP A 795 -43.02 9.52 0.26
CA ASP A 795 -43.54 10.35 1.36
C ASP A 795 -43.71 11.82 0.92
N ASP A 796 -44.96 12.24 0.75
CA ASP A 796 -45.29 13.61 0.34
C ASP A 796 -44.90 14.66 1.40
N ALA A 797 -44.75 14.27 2.67
CA ALA A 797 -44.28 15.13 3.75
C ALA A 797 -42.75 15.26 3.79
N ASP A 798 -42.02 14.37 3.11
CA ASP A 798 -40.57 14.43 3.02
C ASP A 798 -40.13 15.62 2.15
N ARG A 799 -39.28 16.48 2.71
CA ARG A 799 -38.78 17.69 2.04
C ARG A 799 -37.36 17.51 1.47
N THR A 800 -36.80 16.31 1.55
CA THR A 800 -35.46 16.00 1.04
C THR A 800 -35.44 16.09 -0.48
N THR A 801 -34.42 16.78 -1.00
CA THR A 801 -34.18 16.90 -2.46
C THR A 801 -33.12 15.91 -2.91
N CYS A 802 -33.19 15.45 -4.15
CA CYS A 802 -32.29 14.45 -4.73
C CYS A 802 -31.76 14.93 -6.09
N ILE A 803 -30.46 14.72 -6.32
CA ILE A 803 -29.88 14.74 -7.66
C ILE A 803 -29.35 13.35 -7.94
N VAL A 804 -29.78 12.75 -9.05
CA VAL A 804 -29.28 11.44 -9.49
C VAL A 804 -28.42 11.61 -10.73
N LEU A 805 -27.15 11.24 -10.62
CA LEU A 805 -26.18 11.19 -11.71
C LEU A 805 -25.94 9.73 -12.04
N ASP A 806 -26.46 9.30 -13.19
CA ASP A 806 -26.41 7.91 -13.64
C ASP A 806 -25.58 7.79 -14.92
N GLY A 807 -24.40 7.16 -14.78
CA GLY A 807 -23.40 7.01 -15.82
C GLY A 807 -23.47 5.64 -16.48
N ASN A 808 -23.78 5.61 -17.79
CA ASN A 808 -23.94 4.36 -18.54
C ASN A 808 -23.09 4.34 -19.81
N ARG A 809 -22.97 3.18 -20.47
CA ARG A 809 -22.22 3.10 -21.73
C ARG A 809 -23.08 3.55 -22.90
N VAL A 810 -24.24 2.93 -23.04
CA VAL A 810 -25.23 3.18 -24.08
C VAL A 810 -26.61 3.44 -23.46
N GLU A 811 -27.57 3.93 -24.23
CA GLU A 811 -28.90 4.30 -23.70
C GLU A 811 -29.68 3.09 -23.16
N GLU A 812 -29.51 1.92 -23.77
CA GLU A 812 -30.10 0.65 -23.29
C GLU A 812 -29.56 0.15 -21.94
N ASP A 813 -28.41 0.68 -21.48
CA ASP A 813 -27.83 0.37 -20.18
C ASP A 813 -28.47 1.18 -19.04
N ILE A 814 -29.36 2.15 -19.32
CA ILE A 814 -30.04 2.93 -18.28
C ILE A 814 -31.12 2.07 -17.62
N LEU A 815 -30.75 1.46 -16.51
CA LEU A 815 -31.61 0.55 -15.75
C LEU A 815 -32.66 1.33 -14.94
N CYS A 816 -33.86 0.76 -14.81
CA CYS A 816 -34.98 1.37 -14.07
C CYS A 816 -35.42 2.76 -14.58
N ARG A 817 -35.10 3.11 -15.84
CA ARG A 817 -35.35 4.44 -16.43
C ARG A 817 -36.78 4.93 -16.28
N ASP A 818 -37.76 4.16 -16.74
CA ASP A 818 -39.17 4.58 -16.76
C ASP A 818 -39.67 4.99 -15.37
N GLU A 819 -39.23 4.25 -14.34
CA GLU A 819 -39.60 4.50 -12.96
C GLU A 819 -38.89 5.74 -12.39
N LEU A 820 -37.59 5.89 -12.67
CA LEU A 820 -36.84 7.08 -12.29
C LEU A 820 -37.50 8.33 -12.90
N GLU A 821 -37.73 8.33 -14.20
CA GLU A 821 -38.34 9.44 -14.93
C GLU A 821 -39.76 9.74 -14.43
N ALA A 822 -40.57 8.73 -14.14
CA ALA A 822 -41.90 8.92 -13.55
C ALA A 822 -41.84 9.58 -12.16
N MET A 823 -40.92 9.17 -11.29
CA MET A 823 -40.73 9.81 -9.98
C MET A 823 -40.29 11.27 -10.12
N ALA A 824 -39.34 11.56 -11.00
CA ALA A 824 -38.86 12.92 -11.25
C ALA A 824 -39.95 13.81 -11.88
N ALA A 825 -40.74 13.28 -12.81
CA ALA A 825 -41.84 14.01 -13.43
C ALA A 825 -42.97 14.33 -12.45
N ARG A 826 -43.25 13.44 -11.49
CA ARG A 826 -44.27 13.66 -10.45
C ARG A 826 -43.89 14.77 -9.48
N ARG A 827 -42.59 14.92 -9.16
CA ARG A 827 -42.06 15.89 -8.19
C ARG A 827 -40.78 16.56 -8.73
N PRO A 828 -40.89 17.38 -9.79
CA PRO A 828 -39.73 17.99 -10.44
C PRO A 828 -39.01 19.01 -9.54
N ASP A 829 -39.69 19.48 -8.49
CA ASP A 829 -39.13 20.30 -7.41
C ASP A 829 -38.18 19.52 -6.49
N LYS A 830 -38.34 18.20 -6.38
CA LYS A 830 -37.58 17.34 -5.46
C LYS A 830 -36.47 16.54 -6.11
N CYS A 831 -36.61 16.11 -7.36
CA CYS A 831 -35.65 15.20 -7.99
C CYS A 831 -35.17 15.71 -9.36
N ARG A 832 -33.85 15.83 -9.52
CA ARG A 832 -33.21 16.09 -10.82
C ARG A 832 -32.45 14.85 -11.27
N LEU A 833 -32.80 14.34 -12.46
CA LEU A 833 -32.13 13.20 -13.09
C LEU A 833 -31.17 13.65 -14.17
N LEU A 834 -29.96 13.10 -14.15
CA LEU A 834 -28.89 13.42 -15.07
C LEU A 834 -28.26 12.12 -15.57
N TYR A 835 -28.58 11.76 -16.81
CA TYR A 835 -27.99 10.61 -17.49
C TYR A 835 -26.78 11.04 -18.31
N THR A 836 -25.67 10.32 -18.18
CA THR A 836 -24.50 10.50 -19.05
C THR A 836 -24.09 9.20 -19.72
N LEU A 837 -23.82 9.26 -21.02
CA LEU A 837 -23.42 8.10 -21.81
C LEU A 837 -21.97 8.24 -22.29
N SER A 838 -21.15 7.22 -22.06
CA SER A 838 -19.77 7.17 -22.55
C SER A 838 -19.66 6.74 -24.02
N LYS A 839 -20.70 6.14 -24.59
CA LYS A 839 -20.85 5.77 -26.00
C LYS A 839 -22.27 6.11 -26.51
N PRO A 840 -22.65 7.39 -26.53
CA PRO A 840 -23.98 7.80 -27.00
C PRO A 840 -24.13 7.54 -28.49
N ASP A 841 -25.35 7.19 -28.92
CA ASP A 841 -25.71 7.23 -30.34
C ASP A 841 -25.97 8.68 -30.80
N ALA A 842 -26.26 8.84 -32.10
CA ALA A 842 -26.52 10.14 -32.69
C ALA A 842 -27.86 10.78 -32.22
N SER A 843 -28.82 9.96 -31.77
CA SER A 843 -30.11 10.42 -31.25
C SER A 843 -30.05 10.91 -29.81
N TRP A 844 -29.02 10.54 -29.04
CA TRP A 844 -28.88 10.92 -27.64
C TRP A 844 -28.70 12.44 -27.47
N ARG A 845 -29.66 13.05 -26.76
CA ARG A 845 -29.69 14.48 -26.44
C ARG A 845 -29.23 14.81 -25.01
N GLY A 846 -28.93 13.79 -24.19
CA GLY A 846 -28.45 13.97 -22.82
C GLY A 846 -26.94 14.22 -22.72
N LEU A 847 -26.39 14.07 -21.51
CA LEU A 847 -24.96 14.32 -21.26
C LEU A 847 -24.10 13.25 -21.94
N LYS A 848 -22.90 13.64 -22.37
CA LYS A 848 -21.96 12.78 -23.09
C LYS A 848 -20.65 12.71 -22.34
N GLY A 849 -20.07 11.51 -22.27
CA GLY A 849 -18.83 11.24 -21.56
C GLY A 849 -19.05 10.47 -20.25
N ARG A 850 -17.94 10.20 -19.55
CA ARG A 850 -17.97 9.67 -18.19
C ARG A 850 -18.29 10.80 -17.22
N VAL A 851 -18.78 10.44 -16.04
CA VAL A 851 -18.95 11.40 -14.95
C VAL A 851 -17.57 11.91 -14.52
N ASP A 852 -17.33 13.21 -14.65
CA ASP A 852 -16.02 13.85 -14.45
C ASP A 852 -16.12 15.09 -13.55
N HIS A 853 -14.97 15.74 -13.30
CA HIS A 853 -14.88 16.91 -12.43
C HIS A 853 -15.77 18.06 -12.90
N ALA A 854 -15.72 18.38 -14.20
CA ALA A 854 -16.49 19.48 -14.77
C ALA A 854 -18.00 19.25 -14.63
N LEU A 855 -18.46 18.00 -14.78
CA LEU A 855 -19.85 17.65 -14.56
C LEU A 855 -20.27 17.85 -13.09
N PHE A 856 -19.50 17.34 -12.13
CA PHE A 856 -19.84 17.50 -10.72
C PHE A 856 -19.75 18.94 -10.24
N GLU A 857 -18.77 19.70 -10.69
CA GLU A 857 -18.64 21.12 -10.37
C GLU A 857 -19.85 21.91 -10.86
N ARG A 858 -20.29 21.65 -12.10
CA ARG A 858 -21.46 22.31 -12.70
C ARG A 858 -22.77 21.92 -12.04
N GLU A 859 -22.97 20.62 -11.77
CA GLU A 859 -24.28 20.09 -11.38
C GLU A 859 -24.49 20.02 -9.87
N VAL A 860 -23.41 19.80 -9.11
CA VAL A 860 -23.45 19.54 -7.67
C VAL A 860 -22.86 20.69 -6.87
N GLY A 861 -21.65 21.13 -7.23
CA GLY A 861 -20.85 22.11 -6.49
C GLY A 861 -20.26 21.55 -5.18
N GLY A 862 -19.75 22.44 -4.34
CA GLY A 862 -19.27 22.09 -2.99
C GLY A 862 -20.39 21.83 -1.98
N PRO A 863 -20.07 21.31 -0.79
CA PRO A 863 -21.08 21.09 0.25
C PRO A 863 -21.70 22.43 0.71
N PRO A 864 -22.96 22.43 1.15
CA PRO A 864 -23.60 23.63 1.69
C PRO A 864 -22.85 24.13 2.93
N ARG A 865 -22.63 25.45 3.02
CA ARG A 865 -22.13 26.12 4.22
C ARG A 865 -23.25 26.07 5.28
N SER A 866 -23.03 25.44 6.44
CA SER A 866 -24.05 25.29 7.51
C SER A 866 -24.63 26.66 7.89
N ASP A 867 -25.94 26.87 8.07
CA ASP A 867 -26.86 26.20 9.00
C ASP A 867 -28.16 25.69 8.34
N GLU A 868 -28.18 25.57 7.01
CA GLU A 868 -29.37 25.19 6.23
C GLU A 868 -29.53 23.69 5.96
N GLY A 869 -29.10 22.82 6.89
CA GLY A 869 -29.30 21.37 6.84
C GLY A 869 -28.32 20.62 5.91
N GLY A 870 -27.83 19.46 6.37
CA GLY A 870 -26.72 18.75 5.71
C GLY A 870 -27.07 18.17 4.34
N ALA A 871 -26.07 18.02 3.47
CA ALA A 871 -26.15 17.23 2.25
C ALA A 871 -25.36 15.92 2.42
N MET A 872 -25.76 14.89 1.67
CA MET A 872 -25.09 13.58 1.68
C MET A 872 -24.97 13.01 0.28
N VAL A 873 -23.83 12.44 -0.03
CA VAL A 873 -23.53 11.80 -1.31
C VAL A 873 -23.65 10.30 -1.14
N LEU A 874 -24.45 9.68 -2.00
CA LEU A 874 -24.66 8.24 -2.03
C LEU A 874 -24.01 7.70 -3.32
N VAL A 875 -23.10 6.75 -3.23
CA VAL A 875 -22.31 6.29 -4.38
C VAL A 875 -22.34 4.77 -4.50
N CYS A 876 -22.68 4.25 -5.67
CA CYS A 876 -22.58 2.82 -5.97
C CYS A 876 -22.32 2.56 -7.46
N GLY A 877 -21.36 1.70 -7.78
CA GLY A 877 -21.06 1.33 -9.16
C GLY A 877 -19.68 0.68 -9.28
N PRO A 878 -19.10 0.60 -10.49
CA PRO A 878 -17.79 -0.01 -10.68
C PRO A 878 -16.69 0.67 -9.87
N ASP A 879 -15.73 -0.09 -9.36
CA ASP A 879 -14.62 0.41 -8.51
C ASP A 879 -13.90 1.63 -9.09
N SER A 880 -13.70 1.67 -10.40
CA SER A 880 -13.05 2.80 -11.07
C SER A 880 -13.88 4.09 -10.97
N MET A 881 -15.20 3.98 -11.06
CA MET A 881 -16.12 5.11 -10.86
C MET A 881 -16.12 5.53 -9.39
N VAL A 882 -16.27 4.58 -8.46
CA VAL A 882 -16.32 4.88 -7.02
C VAL A 882 -15.06 5.64 -6.58
N LYS A 883 -13.88 5.21 -7.04
CA LYS A 883 -12.61 5.89 -6.77
C LYS A 883 -12.57 7.31 -7.37
N ALA A 884 -13.00 7.47 -8.62
CA ALA A 884 -13.02 8.78 -9.27
C ALA A 884 -13.99 9.75 -8.58
N VAL A 885 -15.18 9.29 -8.21
CA VAL A 885 -16.18 10.08 -7.47
C VAL A 885 -15.62 10.52 -6.12
N ASN A 886 -15.00 9.62 -5.36
CA ASN A 886 -14.39 9.96 -4.08
C ASN A 886 -13.32 11.06 -4.22
N GLN A 887 -12.47 10.96 -5.25
CA GLN A 887 -11.43 11.96 -5.54
C GLN A 887 -12.02 13.32 -5.93
N ILE A 888 -13.05 13.34 -6.79
CA ILE A 888 -13.65 14.58 -7.28
C ILE A 888 -14.46 15.30 -6.19
N PHE A 889 -15.27 14.57 -5.40
CA PHE A 889 -16.03 15.21 -4.33
C PHE A 889 -15.13 15.79 -3.25
N ALA A 890 -14.00 15.13 -2.97
CA ALA A 890 -12.98 15.67 -2.10
C ALA A 890 -12.37 16.97 -2.65
N SER A 891 -12.11 17.07 -3.96
CA SER A 891 -11.62 18.33 -4.57
C SER A 891 -12.66 19.45 -4.57
N LEU A 892 -13.96 19.10 -4.61
CA LEU A 892 -15.07 20.05 -4.46
C LEU A 892 -15.36 20.44 -2.99
N GLY A 893 -14.61 19.89 -2.03
CA GLY A 893 -14.67 20.25 -0.61
C GLY A 893 -15.64 19.44 0.25
N TRP A 894 -16.20 18.35 -0.26
CA TRP A 894 -17.05 17.43 0.52
C TRP A 894 -16.20 16.61 1.51
N ARG A 895 -16.74 16.34 2.71
CA ARG A 895 -16.04 15.57 3.74
C ARG A 895 -16.42 14.10 3.61
N ASP A 896 -15.53 13.19 3.96
CA ASP A 896 -15.84 11.76 3.83
C ASP A 896 -17.07 11.30 4.65
N GLU A 897 -17.39 11.98 5.76
CA GLU A 897 -18.61 11.68 6.53
C GLU A 897 -19.90 12.05 5.79
N ASP A 898 -19.78 12.89 4.76
CA ASP A 898 -20.84 13.26 3.84
C ASP A 898 -20.98 12.24 2.70
N LEU A 899 -20.06 11.28 2.54
CA LEU A 899 -20.08 10.27 1.48
C LEU A 899 -20.41 8.87 2.04
N VAL A 900 -21.40 8.23 1.46
CA VAL A 900 -21.78 6.83 1.73
C VAL A 900 -21.58 6.02 0.46
N PHE A 901 -20.73 5.01 0.57
CA PHE A 901 -20.48 4.02 -0.47
C PHE A 901 -21.24 2.74 -0.12
N PHE A 902 -22.02 2.23 -1.07
CA PHE A 902 -22.78 0.98 -0.97
C PHE A 902 -22.02 -0.23 -1.49
#